data_AF-A0A7X3UVD8-F1
#
_entry.id   AF-A0A7X3UVD8-F1
#
_cell.length_a   1.000
_cell.length_b   1.000
_cell.length_c   1.000
_cell.angle_alpha   90.00
_cell.angle_beta   90.00
_cell.angle_gamma   90.00
#
_symmetry.space_group_name_H-M   'P 1'
#
loop_
_entity.id
_entity.type
_entity.pdbx_description
1 polymer ?
#
loop_
_entity_poly.entity_id
_entity_poly.type
_entity_poly.pdbx_seq_one_letter_code
_entity_poly.pdbx_strand_id
1 'polypeptide(L)'
;MADVETLYDRYFLEYATYVVKNRAIPEIDDGLKPVQRRILHTLFEIDDGKYHKVANVVGQTMRFHPHGDQSIFGALVSLANKDLFIDKQGNFGSVLTGGQASAARYIECRLTPLAREVLLSPEITEYVDSYDGRAREPVVFPAKVPVALILGAEGIAVGMSTRILPHNPIEVMEAQVSCLKGEPFHLYPDFPAGGLMDVSEYEDGNGCVYTRARLEPRDDGVVMVRALPFGETTESLMKSIEEAARAKRIAVSGMTDYTTGDVEIEIRTDPGAETADINDILQGLYAFTSCEVALAANLLVISGGHPRVMTVTDMIRHSTTRLREILEAELKIEERDLRAQLRARRLEQVFIENRIYKDIEDIDHIEGVYAAVREAIAKYSPVSTTARAVDRGMIELNDAPLEIRDAARSLLTTVYRSLDFEHYGPSREMIARNLDAVGHGPEPHRRLVRSLLAAIRHELTATRRMAAVEDIITADSLTKEDLDRLLDIPIHRITRYGIDRAEAEMREIEGQLRTVLHNLHHLTDFAIDFLEQLIRTYRDEHPRRSEVKPFTPVQERDAAARDLVLRYDTESGYMGYTIESGRPLFNVSLYDRVVIVRSGGVAGVHNTLDKMYVDLDILYCAMEEPGRVFTVAYRDLEGYACIKRCTMDRCRINQLYELVPGDSELLDFTPEADPEIVLSVLGAKAGEETREILKADDFSIRSHRARGDRIERTDVVGVKFVIQDD
;
A
#
# COMPACT_ATOMS: atom_id res chain seq x y z
N MET A 1 -10.42 -14.39 42.13
CA MET A 1 -10.53 -14.71 40.70
C MET A 1 -10.96 -13.48 39.91
N ALA A 2 -12.10 -12.85 40.21
CA ALA A 2 -12.54 -11.60 39.54
C ALA A 2 -11.50 -10.45 39.55
N ASP A 3 -10.75 -10.28 40.65
CA ASP A 3 -9.69 -9.25 40.74
C ASP A 3 -8.46 -9.58 39.86
N VAL A 4 -8.16 -10.88 39.69
CA VAL A 4 -7.06 -11.34 38.83
C VAL A 4 -7.44 -11.21 37.35
N GLU A 5 -8.69 -11.52 36.99
CA GLU A 5 -9.20 -11.30 35.62
C GLU A 5 -9.21 -9.81 35.28
N THR A 6 -9.68 -8.95 36.20
CA THR A 6 -9.68 -7.49 35.98
C THR A 6 -8.26 -6.94 35.82
N LEU A 7 -7.31 -7.41 36.64
CA LEU A 7 -5.90 -7.03 36.51
C LEU A 7 -5.30 -7.54 35.19
N TYR A 8 -5.58 -8.80 34.82
CA TYR A 8 -5.13 -9.39 33.57
C TYR A 8 -5.64 -8.60 32.37
N ASP A 9 -6.95 -8.34 32.29
CA ASP A 9 -7.56 -7.61 31.18
C ASP A 9 -6.98 -6.21 31.04
N ARG A 10 -6.77 -5.50 32.16
CA ARG A 10 -6.17 -4.16 32.14
C ARG A 10 -4.72 -4.21 31.65
N TYR A 11 -3.87 -5.04 32.24
CA TYR A 11 -2.46 -5.11 31.85
C TYR A 11 -2.27 -5.65 30.44
N PHE A 12 -3.09 -6.63 30.03
CA PHE A 12 -3.09 -7.16 28.69
C PHE A 12 -3.53 -6.12 27.67
N LEU A 13 -4.58 -5.34 27.96
CA LEU A 13 -5.05 -4.27 27.07
C LEU A 13 -4.02 -3.14 26.95
N GLU A 14 -3.38 -2.73 28.06
CA GLU A 14 -2.29 -1.75 28.05
C GLU A 14 -1.09 -2.22 27.21
N TYR A 15 -0.66 -3.47 27.42
CA TYR A 15 0.41 -4.08 26.64
C TYR A 15 0.04 -4.21 25.16
N ALA A 16 -1.15 -4.74 24.83
CA ALA A 16 -1.62 -4.91 23.47
C ALA A 16 -1.71 -3.56 22.74
N THR A 17 -2.29 -2.54 23.39
CA THR A 17 -2.38 -1.18 22.85
C THR A 17 -0.99 -0.60 22.60
N TYR A 18 -0.05 -0.77 23.54
CA TYR A 18 1.32 -0.31 23.37
C TYR A 18 2.03 -1.01 22.22
N VAL A 19 1.94 -2.34 22.10
CA VAL A 19 2.62 -3.09 21.02
C VAL A 19 2.04 -2.75 19.64
N VAL A 20 0.72 -2.61 19.55
CA VAL A 20 0.01 -2.23 18.32
C VAL A 20 0.46 -0.84 17.87
N LYS A 21 0.38 0.16 18.73
CA LYS A 21 0.66 1.57 18.37
C LYS A 21 2.16 1.90 18.30
N ASN A 22 2.95 1.38 19.22
CA ASN A 22 4.32 1.87 19.44
C ASN A 22 5.42 0.96 18.87
N ARG A 23 5.08 -0.15 18.20
CA ARG A 23 6.10 -1.12 17.76
C ARG A 23 5.86 -1.75 16.39
N ALA A 24 4.66 -2.24 16.14
CA ALA A 24 4.44 -3.18 15.03
C ALA A 24 3.88 -2.53 13.75
N ILE A 25 2.94 -1.60 13.88
CA ILE A 25 2.13 -1.07 12.77
C ILE A 25 2.57 0.36 12.45
N PRO A 26 2.74 0.74 11.16
CA PRO A 26 3.07 2.10 10.77
C PRO A 26 1.85 3.04 10.91
N GLU A 27 2.12 4.33 11.10
CA GLU A 27 1.09 5.37 11.06
C GLU A 27 0.77 5.74 9.61
N ILE A 28 -0.49 6.04 9.31
CA ILE A 28 -0.93 6.39 7.94
C ILE A 28 -0.30 7.68 7.40
N ASP A 29 -0.10 8.68 8.26
CA ASP A 29 0.30 10.02 7.82
C ASP A 29 1.74 10.09 7.32
N ASP A 30 2.65 9.37 7.97
CA ASP A 30 4.06 9.35 7.59
C ASP A 30 4.57 7.97 7.16
N GLY A 31 3.76 6.92 7.30
CA GLY A 31 4.10 5.57 6.89
C GLY A 31 5.21 4.90 7.71
N LEU A 32 5.61 5.46 8.84
CA LEU A 32 6.76 5.00 9.61
C LEU A 32 6.34 4.34 10.93
N LYS A 33 7.14 3.35 11.36
CA LYS A 33 7.12 2.86 12.73
C LYS A 33 7.87 3.84 13.65
N PRO A 34 7.57 3.87 14.96
CA PRO A 34 8.22 4.82 15.88
C PRO A 34 9.74 4.74 15.90
N VAL A 35 10.34 3.54 15.82
CA VAL A 35 11.81 3.41 15.76
C VAL A 35 12.40 4.04 14.49
N GLN A 36 11.74 3.88 13.34
CA GLN A 36 12.18 4.45 12.06
C GLN A 36 12.05 5.98 12.09
N ARG A 37 10.93 6.48 12.60
CA ARG A 37 10.70 7.93 12.79
C ARG A 37 11.77 8.57 13.66
N ARG A 38 12.11 7.95 14.79
CA ARG A 38 13.13 8.44 15.73
C ARG A 38 14.54 8.41 15.15
N ILE A 39 14.87 7.41 14.33
CA ILE A 39 16.14 7.35 13.59
C ILE A 39 16.23 8.52 12.62
N LEU A 40 15.18 8.75 11.82
CA LEU A 40 15.15 9.86 10.86
C LEU A 40 15.19 11.21 11.57
N HIS A 41 14.45 11.38 12.68
CA HIS A 41 14.50 12.59 13.52
C HIS A 41 15.90 12.87 14.04
N THR A 42 16.58 11.84 14.54
CA THR A 42 17.97 11.96 15.00
C THR A 42 18.90 12.39 13.87
N LEU A 43 18.72 11.84 12.67
CA LEU A 43 19.49 12.24 11.50
C LEU A 43 19.18 13.69 11.09
N PHE A 44 17.93 14.15 11.20
CA PHE A 44 17.56 15.54 10.94
C PHE A 44 18.19 16.50 11.97
N GLU A 45 18.27 16.14 13.25
CA GLU A 45 18.89 16.99 14.28
C GLU A 45 20.39 17.24 14.03
N ILE A 46 21.09 16.24 13.47
CA ILE A 46 22.55 16.30 13.26
C ILE A 46 22.97 16.60 11.83
N ASP A 47 22.01 16.77 10.91
CA ASP A 47 22.28 16.87 9.47
C ASP A 47 23.17 18.09 9.16
N ASP A 48 24.40 17.82 8.75
CA ASP A 48 25.36 18.79 8.23
C ASP A 48 25.80 18.48 6.78
N GLY A 49 25.08 17.56 6.12
CA GLY A 49 25.38 17.06 4.78
C GLY A 49 26.51 16.02 4.70
N LYS A 50 27.20 15.71 5.81
CA LYS A 50 28.29 14.74 5.86
C LYS A 50 27.82 13.39 6.41
N TYR A 51 28.66 12.38 6.22
CA TYR A 51 28.43 11.06 6.78
C TYR A 51 28.69 11.04 8.29
N HIS A 52 27.78 10.43 9.05
CA HIS A 52 27.92 10.20 10.48
C HIS A 52 28.13 8.71 10.75
N LYS A 53 28.97 8.38 11.73
CA LYS A 53 29.10 7.00 12.22
C LYS A 53 27.75 6.49 12.71
N VAL A 54 27.34 5.31 12.25
CA VAL A 54 26.08 4.69 12.67
C VAL A 54 26.02 4.50 14.18
N ALA A 55 27.15 4.20 14.83
CA ALA A 55 27.24 4.12 16.29
C ALA A 55 26.82 5.43 17.00
N ASN A 56 27.13 6.60 16.42
CA ASN A 56 26.70 7.89 16.97
C ASN A 56 25.18 8.08 16.79
N VAL A 57 24.65 7.78 15.60
CA VAL A 57 23.22 7.89 15.31
C VAL A 57 22.39 6.98 16.23
N VAL A 58 22.80 5.71 16.39
CA VAL A 58 22.18 4.77 17.33
C VAL A 58 22.26 5.30 18.77
N GLY A 59 23.45 5.79 19.17
CA GLY A 59 23.69 6.43 20.46
C GLY A 59 22.70 7.55 20.78
N GLN A 60 22.51 8.46 19.84
CA GLN A 60 21.62 9.61 20.01
C GLN A 60 20.14 9.23 19.92
N THR A 61 19.79 8.27 19.07
CA THR A 61 18.40 7.78 18.93
C THR A 61 17.86 7.20 20.25
N MET A 62 18.73 6.67 21.11
CA MET A 62 18.34 6.18 22.44
C MET A 62 17.77 7.28 23.37
N ARG A 63 18.01 8.57 23.07
CA ARG A 63 17.32 9.70 23.74
C ARG A 63 15.81 9.67 23.51
N PHE A 64 15.38 9.09 22.38
CA PHE A 64 13.98 9.00 21.97
C PHE A 64 13.43 7.57 22.10
N HIS A 65 14.28 6.55 21.92
CA HIS A 65 13.88 5.15 21.89
C HIS A 65 14.46 4.35 23.07
N PRO A 66 13.68 4.07 24.14
CA PRO A 66 14.17 3.43 25.37
C PRO A 66 14.32 1.90 25.23
N HIS A 67 14.78 1.43 24.08
CA HIS A 67 15.01 0.01 23.79
C HIS A 67 16.47 -0.21 23.35
N GLY A 68 16.91 -1.47 23.33
CA GLY A 68 18.32 -1.81 23.09
C GLY A 68 18.87 -1.26 21.76
N ASP A 69 20.14 -0.88 21.79
CA ASP A 69 20.93 -0.39 20.66
C ASP A 69 20.86 -1.32 19.44
N GLN A 70 20.85 -2.63 19.66
CA GLN A 70 20.71 -3.64 18.60
C GLN A 70 19.41 -3.49 17.81
N SER A 71 18.29 -3.15 18.47
CA SER A 71 17.00 -2.97 17.78
C SER A 71 17.01 -1.73 16.88
N ILE A 72 17.62 -0.64 17.36
CA ILE A 72 17.78 0.60 16.60
C ILE A 72 18.74 0.38 15.44
N PHE A 73 19.87 -0.29 15.68
CA PHE A 73 20.85 -0.64 14.66
C PHE A 73 20.23 -1.48 13.54
N GLY A 74 19.49 -2.54 13.87
CA GLY A 74 18.80 -3.37 12.88
C GLY A 74 17.77 -2.57 12.06
N ALA A 75 16.99 -1.70 12.71
CA ALA A 75 16.04 -0.84 12.02
C ALA A 75 16.72 0.18 11.09
N LEU A 76 17.83 0.78 11.51
CA LEU A 76 18.62 1.71 10.69
C LEU A 76 19.20 1.02 9.47
N VAL A 77 19.82 -0.15 9.66
CA VAL A 77 20.38 -0.95 8.55
C VAL A 77 19.28 -1.34 7.56
N SER A 78 18.13 -1.80 8.05
CA SER A 78 16.98 -2.15 7.22
C SER A 78 16.48 -0.95 6.41
N LEU A 79 16.38 0.23 7.03
CA LEU A 79 15.94 1.46 6.37
C LEU A 79 16.97 1.98 5.34
N ALA A 80 18.26 1.90 5.66
CA ALA A 80 19.35 2.26 4.75
C ALA A 80 19.42 1.33 3.54
N ASN A 81 19.09 0.04 3.70
CA ASN A 81 19.03 -0.92 2.60
C ASN A 81 17.83 -0.72 1.65
N LYS A 82 16.97 0.27 1.91
CA LYS A 82 15.93 0.72 0.97
C LYS A 82 16.43 1.81 0.02
N ASP A 83 17.60 2.38 0.27
CA ASP A 83 18.26 3.40 -0.58
C ASP A 83 17.34 4.58 -0.95
N LEU A 84 16.44 4.96 -0.03
CA LEU A 84 15.45 6.02 -0.24
C LEU A 84 15.76 7.28 0.57
N PHE A 85 15.79 7.16 1.91
CA PHE A 85 15.98 8.30 2.82
C PHE A 85 17.35 8.37 3.46
N ILE A 86 18.10 7.26 3.44
CA ILE A 86 19.40 7.16 4.08
C ILE A 86 20.42 6.72 3.03
N ASP A 87 21.41 7.57 2.80
CA ASP A 87 22.61 7.29 2.03
C ASP A 87 23.64 6.61 2.97
N LYS A 88 24.35 5.61 2.46
CA LYS A 88 25.12 4.65 3.26
C LYS A 88 26.53 4.46 2.73
N GLN A 89 27.50 4.37 3.65
CA GLN A 89 28.90 4.11 3.34
C GLN A 89 29.45 2.96 4.18
N GLY A 90 30.05 1.97 3.50
CA GLY A 90 30.54 0.73 4.11
C GLY A 90 29.57 -0.44 3.89
N ASN A 91 29.83 -1.58 4.56
CA ASN A 91 29.04 -2.80 4.38
C ASN A 91 27.81 -2.83 5.31
N PHE A 92 26.63 -2.52 4.76
CA PHE A 92 25.33 -2.61 5.43
C PHE A 92 24.66 -4.00 5.32
N GLY A 93 25.43 -5.01 4.95
CA GLY A 93 24.91 -6.33 4.65
C GLY A 93 24.32 -6.40 3.25
N SER A 94 23.79 -7.57 2.89
CA SER A 94 23.16 -7.80 1.58
C SER A 94 21.79 -8.39 1.78
N VAL A 95 20.78 -7.72 1.21
CA VAL A 95 19.41 -8.22 1.18
C VAL A 95 19.30 -9.44 0.28
N LEU A 96 20.17 -9.57 -0.74
CA LEU A 96 20.18 -10.69 -1.67
C LEU A 96 20.78 -11.95 -1.06
N THR A 97 21.93 -11.84 -0.37
CA THR A 97 22.62 -13.02 0.18
C THR A 97 22.27 -13.31 1.64
N GLY A 98 21.61 -12.39 2.34
CA GLY A 98 21.39 -12.49 3.78
C GLY A 98 22.61 -12.11 4.63
N GLY A 99 23.67 -11.61 4.00
CA GLY A 99 24.89 -11.19 4.68
C GLY A 99 24.64 -10.11 5.72
N GLN A 100 25.20 -10.29 6.93
CA GLN A 100 25.04 -9.34 8.03
C GLN A 100 25.80 -8.04 7.80
N ALA A 101 25.25 -6.95 8.30
CA ALA A 101 25.92 -5.66 8.32
C ALA A 101 27.16 -5.66 9.22
N SER A 102 28.19 -4.91 8.81
CA SER A 102 29.32 -4.61 9.67
C SER A 102 28.86 -3.87 10.93
N ALA A 103 29.58 -4.07 12.04
CA ALA A 103 29.26 -3.41 13.30
C ALA A 103 29.19 -1.88 13.13
N ALA A 104 28.28 -1.23 13.86
CA ALA A 104 27.94 0.20 13.77
C ALA A 104 29.15 1.18 13.82
N ARG A 105 30.30 0.76 14.35
CA ARG A 105 31.55 1.53 14.40
C ARG A 105 32.29 1.64 13.06
N TYR A 106 32.01 0.75 12.12
CA TYR A 106 32.71 0.67 10.82
C TYR A 106 31.93 1.28 9.66
N ILE A 107 30.63 1.53 9.85
CA ILE A 107 29.73 2.02 8.80
C ILE A 107 29.21 3.41 9.12
N GLU A 108 28.85 4.14 8.07
CA GLU A 108 28.42 5.53 8.15
C GLU A 108 27.17 5.76 7.32
N CYS A 109 26.36 6.75 7.70
CA CYS A 109 25.15 7.12 6.99
C CYS A 109 24.86 8.61 7.07
N ARG A 110 24.02 9.12 6.15
CA ARG A 110 23.47 10.48 6.16
C ARG A 110 22.10 10.49 5.49
N LEU A 111 21.38 11.61 5.58
CA LEU A 111 20.11 11.78 4.87
C LEU A 111 20.34 12.02 3.37
N THR A 112 19.45 11.45 2.55
CA THR A 112 19.36 11.78 1.13
C THR A 112 18.70 13.16 0.94
N PRO A 113 18.94 13.84 -0.19
CA PRO A 113 18.19 15.05 -0.55
C PRO A 113 16.67 14.81 -0.57
N LEU A 114 16.23 13.66 -1.08
CA LEU A 114 14.83 13.25 -1.11
C LEU A 114 14.19 13.24 0.28
N ALA A 115 14.91 12.76 1.30
CA ALA A 115 14.40 12.75 2.67
C ALA A 115 14.08 14.17 3.19
N ARG A 116 14.92 15.16 2.85
CA ARG A 116 14.68 16.56 3.24
C ARG A 116 13.46 17.12 2.54
N GLU A 117 13.34 16.91 1.23
CA GLU A 117 12.22 17.45 0.45
C GLU A 117 10.88 16.83 0.88
N VAL A 118 10.86 15.53 1.16
CA VAL A 118 9.64 14.76 1.46
C VAL A 118 9.19 14.86 2.92
N LEU A 119 10.11 14.85 3.88
CA LEU A 119 9.78 14.69 5.31
C LEU A 119 10.07 15.93 6.17
N LEU A 120 11.01 16.79 5.77
CA LEU A 120 11.49 17.86 6.63
C LEU A 120 10.64 19.12 6.51
N SER A 121 9.80 19.36 7.51
CA SER A 121 9.10 20.66 7.65
C SER A 121 8.97 21.03 9.15
N PRO A 122 10.03 21.56 9.78
CA PRO A 122 10.09 21.75 11.24
C PRO A 122 8.99 22.66 11.81
N GLU A 123 8.61 23.72 11.10
CA GLU A 123 7.62 24.69 11.59
C GLU A 123 6.18 24.15 11.65
N ILE A 124 5.85 23.15 10.83
CA ILE A 124 4.51 22.51 10.79
C ILE A 124 4.48 21.18 11.55
N THR A 125 5.64 20.65 11.93
CA THR A 125 5.72 19.35 12.60
C THR A 125 5.26 19.48 14.06
N GLU A 126 4.35 18.61 14.47
CA GLU A 126 3.94 18.51 15.87
C GLU A 126 4.96 17.70 16.66
N TYR A 127 5.46 18.27 17.76
CA TYR A 127 6.45 17.64 18.63
C TYR A 127 5.89 17.40 20.03
N VAL A 128 6.18 16.23 20.58
CA VAL A 128 5.92 15.84 21.97
C VAL A 128 7.23 15.66 22.73
N ASP A 129 7.17 15.70 24.06
CA ASP A 129 8.35 15.44 24.88
C ASP A 129 8.79 13.97 24.76
N SER A 130 10.11 13.74 24.80
CA SER A 130 10.70 12.41 24.87
C SER A 130 10.26 11.68 26.14
N TYR A 131 10.47 10.35 26.18
CA TYR A 131 10.09 9.53 27.33
C TYR A 131 10.73 9.96 28.67
N ASP A 132 11.85 10.69 28.62
CA ASP A 132 12.56 11.24 29.78
C ASP A 132 12.38 12.76 29.96
N GLY A 133 11.61 13.42 29.09
CA GLY A 133 11.31 14.85 29.13
C GLY A 133 12.49 15.77 28.82
N ARG A 134 13.62 15.25 28.31
CA ARG A 134 14.85 16.04 28.04
C ARG A 134 14.98 16.53 26.61
N ALA A 135 14.23 15.94 25.69
CA ALA A 135 14.23 16.29 24.28
C ALA A 135 12.78 16.31 23.75
N ARG A 136 12.60 16.77 22.51
CA ARG A 136 11.30 16.71 21.83
C ARG A 136 11.42 15.82 20.59
N GLU A 137 10.39 15.05 20.30
CA GLU A 137 10.30 14.16 19.15
C GLU A 137 9.01 14.39 18.35
N PRO A 138 9.02 14.19 17.02
CA PRO A 138 7.84 14.38 16.19
C PRO A 138 6.82 13.27 16.47
N VAL A 139 5.54 13.65 16.52
CA VAL A 139 4.43 12.68 16.57
C VAL A 139 4.39 11.88 15.26
N VAL A 140 4.36 12.60 14.14
CA VAL A 140 4.46 12.13 12.76
C VAL A 140 5.24 13.15 11.94
N PHE A 141 5.91 12.72 10.87
CA PHE A 141 6.44 13.66 9.89
C PHE A 141 5.33 14.14 8.94
N PRO A 142 5.40 15.39 8.44
CA PRO A 142 4.55 15.87 7.37
C PRO A 142 5.02 15.28 6.03
N ALA A 143 4.85 13.96 5.87
CA ALA A 143 5.31 13.24 4.69
C ALA A 143 4.47 13.62 3.46
N LYS A 144 5.17 14.13 2.43
CA LYS A 144 4.55 14.57 1.17
C LYS A 144 4.17 13.41 0.22
N VAL A 145 4.69 12.21 0.48
CA VAL A 145 4.39 10.98 -0.29
C VAL A 145 4.05 9.82 0.66
N PRO A 146 3.32 8.77 0.24
CA PRO A 146 2.90 7.67 1.10
C PRO A 146 4.06 6.68 1.32
N VAL A 147 4.92 7.01 2.28
CA VAL A 147 6.15 6.29 2.62
C VAL A 147 5.92 4.81 2.94
N ALA A 148 4.81 4.45 3.60
CA ALA A 148 4.51 3.06 3.95
C ALA A 148 4.37 2.17 2.71
N LEU A 149 3.86 2.72 1.60
CA LEU A 149 3.70 2.01 0.33
C LEU A 149 5.06 1.83 -0.33
N ILE A 150 5.89 2.87 -0.32
CA ILE A 150 7.22 2.86 -0.95
C ILE A 150 8.15 1.89 -0.22
N LEU A 151 8.26 2.00 1.11
CA LEU A 151 9.18 1.16 1.89
C LEU A 151 8.67 -0.27 2.07
N GLY A 152 7.35 -0.45 2.05
CA GLY A 152 6.66 -1.61 2.61
C GLY A 152 6.74 -1.64 4.14
N ALA A 153 5.97 -2.52 4.75
CA ALA A 153 5.98 -2.71 6.20
C ALA A 153 5.52 -4.13 6.56
N GLU A 154 6.27 -4.81 7.42
CA GLU A 154 5.86 -6.08 8.00
C GLU A 154 5.84 -5.96 9.52
N GLY A 155 4.78 -6.40 10.17
CA GLY A 155 4.65 -6.32 11.63
C GLY A 155 3.60 -7.26 12.18
N ILE A 156 3.90 -7.88 13.31
CA ILE A 156 2.97 -8.74 14.04
C ILE A 156 2.69 -8.07 15.38
N ALA A 157 1.41 -7.86 15.67
CA ALA A 157 0.92 -7.38 16.95
C ALA A 157 -0.07 -8.39 17.55
N VAL A 158 -0.59 -8.09 18.74
CA VAL A 158 -1.52 -8.98 19.45
C VAL A 158 -2.81 -9.10 18.63
N GLY A 159 -3.03 -10.29 18.04
CA GLY A 159 -4.24 -10.62 17.28
C GLY A 159 -4.35 -10.00 15.88
N MET A 160 -3.29 -9.34 15.39
CA MET A 160 -3.29 -8.70 14.06
C MET A 160 -1.88 -8.66 13.46
N SER A 161 -1.80 -8.61 12.15
CA SER A 161 -0.54 -8.42 11.41
C SER A 161 -0.73 -7.38 10.31
N THR A 162 0.35 -6.69 9.97
CA THR A 162 0.43 -5.83 8.79
C THR A 162 1.49 -6.40 7.87
N ARG A 163 1.16 -6.48 6.58
CA ARG A 163 2.09 -6.85 5.50
C ARG A 163 1.80 -5.98 4.29
N ILE A 164 2.45 -4.83 4.25
CA ILE A 164 2.42 -3.87 3.14
C ILE A 164 3.60 -4.20 2.22
N LEU A 165 3.30 -4.59 0.99
CA LEU A 165 4.32 -4.86 -0.03
C LEU A 165 4.90 -3.54 -0.55
N PRO A 166 6.22 -3.44 -0.78
CA PRO A 166 6.85 -2.22 -1.28
C PRO A 166 6.41 -1.90 -2.71
N HIS A 167 6.40 -0.61 -3.04
CA HIS A 167 6.02 -0.07 -4.34
C HIS A 167 7.11 0.84 -4.88
N ASN A 168 7.10 1.02 -6.20
CA ASN A 168 8.01 1.94 -6.84
C ASN A 168 7.68 3.39 -6.44
N PRO A 169 8.65 4.20 -5.95
CA PRO A 169 8.39 5.56 -5.50
C PRO A 169 7.88 6.48 -6.62
N ILE A 170 8.34 6.27 -7.85
CA ILE A 170 7.93 7.08 -9.01
C ILE A 170 6.48 6.81 -9.35
N GLU A 171 6.09 5.54 -9.43
CA GLU A 171 4.70 5.16 -9.73
C GLU A 171 3.74 5.59 -8.61
N VAL A 172 4.19 5.55 -7.35
CA VAL A 172 3.44 6.08 -6.22
C VAL A 172 3.16 7.58 -6.40
N MET A 173 4.17 8.36 -6.77
CA MET A 173 4.01 9.79 -7.03
C MET A 173 3.14 10.05 -8.27
N GLU A 174 3.28 9.25 -9.33
CA GLU A 174 2.42 9.31 -10.53
C GLU A 174 0.96 8.99 -10.20
N ALA A 175 0.71 8.06 -9.27
CA ALA A 175 -0.63 7.76 -8.75
C ALA A 175 -1.19 8.93 -7.92
N GLN A 176 -0.36 9.62 -7.11
CA GLN A 176 -0.79 10.84 -6.43
C GLN A 176 -1.16 11.95 -7.43
N VAL A 177 -0.37 12.14 -8.49
CA VAL A 177 -0.68 13.10 -9.58
C VAL A 177 -2.00 12.75 -10.26
N SER A 178 -2.21 11.47 -10.60
CA SER A 178 -3.46 10.98 -11.19
C SER A 178 -4.65 11.25 -10.26
N CYS A 179 -4.47 11.01 -8.96
CA CYS A 179 -5.46 11.31 -7.93
C CYS A 179 -5.80 12.81 -7.86
N LEU A 180 -4.81 13.71 -7.97
CA LEU A 180 -5.04 15.16 -8.00
C LEU A 180 -5.80 15.61 -9.26
N LYS A 181 -5.56 14.94 -10.39
CA LYS A 181 -6.26 15.17 -11.67
C LYS A 181 -7.67 14.56 -11.71
N GLY A 182 -8.02 13.71 -10.73
CA GLY A 182 -9.28 12.97 -10.72
C GLY A 182 -9.33 11.81 -11.72
N GLU A 183 -8.16 11.33 -12.14
CA GLU A 183 -7.99 10.23 -13.10
C GLU A 183 -7.91 8.88 -12.36
N PRO A 184 -8.40 7.79 -12.95
CA PRO A 184 -8.22 6.46 -12.37
C PRO A 184 -6.75 6.04 -12.46
N PHE A 185 -6.29 5.31 -11.45
CA PHE A 185 -4.93 4.75 -11.41
C PHE A 185 -4.98 3.32 -10.86
N HIS A 186 -3.98 2.53 -11.24
CA HIS A 186 -3.70 1.23 -10.65
C HIS A 186 -2.25 1.24 -10.21
N LEU A 187 -2.00 0.74 -9.01
CA LEU A 187 -0.67 0.72 -8.42
C LEU A 187 -0.41 -0.71 -7.91
N TYR A 188 0.73 -1.27 -8.34
CA TYR A 188 1.13 -2.63 -8.01
C TYR A 188 2.50 -2.62 -7.34
N PRO A 189 2.81 -3.62 -6.48
CA PRO A 189 4.09 -3.70 -5.80
C PRO A 189 5.28 -3.67 -6.78
N ASP A 190 6.45 -3.29 -6.28
CA ASP A 190 7.72 -3.37 -6.98
C ASP A 190 8.80 -3.79 -5.97
N PHE A 191 9.50 -4.88 -6.26
CA PHE A 191 10.40 -5.50 -5.30
C PHE A 191 11.85 -5.15 -5.62
N PRO A 192 12.69 -4.79 -4.61
CA PRO A 192 14.09 -4.46 -4.84
C PRO A 192 14.91 -5.56 -5.52
N ALA A 193 14.54 -6.82 -5.33
CA ALA A 193 15.16 -8.00 -5.95
C ALA A 193 14.68 -8.28 -7.39
N GLY A 194 13.70 -7.51 -7.88
CA GLY A 194 13.09 -7.69 -9.19
C GLY A 194 12.19 -8.93 -9.26
N GLY A 195 12.44 -9.79 -10.24
CA GLY A 195 11.69 -11.03 -10.44
C GLY A 195 10.36 -10.86 -11.17
N LEU A 196 9.67 -12.00 -11.35
CA LEU A 196 8.34 -12.07 -11.96
C LEU A 196 7.29 -12.09 -10.86
N MET A 197 6.18 -11.39 -11.06
CA MET A 197 5.05 -11.44 -10.13
C MET A 197 3.70 -11.48 -10.83
N ASP A 198 2.78 -12.23 -10.21
CA ASP A 198 1.36 -12.25 -10.55
C ASP A 198 0.58 -11.49 -9.47
N VAL A 199 -0.13 -10.45 -9.91
CA VAL A 199 -0.93 -9.54 -9.07
C VAL A 199 -2.43 -9.75 -9.25
N SER A 200 -2.86 -10.83 -9.92
CA SER A 200 -4.27 -11.11 -10.21
C SER A 200 -5.13 -11.21 -8.94
N GLU A 201 -4.53 -11.66 -7.83
CA GLU A 201 -5.17 -11.79 -6.52
C GLU A 201 -4.75 -10.67 -5.57
N TYR A 202 -4.13 -9.57 -6.01
CA TYR A 202 -3.56 -8.56 -5.09
C TYR A 202 -4.62 -7.78 -4.28
N GLU A 203 -5.84 -7.67 -4.82
CA GLU A 203 -7.00 -7.04 -4.18
C GLU A 203 -6.69 -5.66 -3.53
N ASP A 204 -6.03 -4.78 -4.29
CA ASP A 204 -5.69 -3.40 -3.88
C ASP A 204 -4.98 -3.33 -2.52
N GLY A 205 -4.11 -4.30 -2.22
CA GLY A 205 -3.30 -4.35 -1.00
C GLY A 205 -3.75 -5.34 0.08
N ASN A 206 -4.84 -6.08 -0.13
CA ASN A 206 -5.40 -6.99 0.88
C ASN A 206 -5.56 -8.46 0.43
N GLY A 207 -5.00 -8.81 -0.73
CA GLY A 207 -5.02 -10.17 -1.24
C GLY A 207 -3.63 -10.81 -1.25
N CYS A 208 -3.29 -11.52 -2.32
CA CYS A 208 -2.04 -12.25 -2.48
C CYS A 208 -1.28 -11.84 -3.75
N VAL A 209 0.05 -11.83 -3.69
CA VAL A 209 0.93 -11.71 -4.87
C VAL A 209 1.80 -12.94 -4.94
N TYR A 210 1.78 -13.65 -6.06
CA TYR A 210 2.72 -14.73 -6.30
C TYR A 210 3.99 -14.17 -6.92
N THR A 211 5.15 -14.58 -6.42
CA THR A 211 6.45 -14.15 -6.94
C THR A 211 7.28 -15.35 -7.36
N ARG A 212 8.02 -15.22 -8.46
CA ARG A 212 8.85 -16.29 -9.02
C ARG A 212 10.29 -15.86 -9.22
N ALA A 213 11.19 -16.80 -8.98
CA ALA A 213 12.57 -16.72 -9.42
C ALA A 213 12.60 -16.66 -10.96
N ARG A 214 13.56 -15.92 -11.52
CA ARG A 214 13.82 -15.98 -12.96
C ARG A 214 14.77 -17.14 -13.22
N LEU A 215 14.22 -18.26 -13.68
CA LEU A 215 14.98 -19.46 -14.06
C LEU A 215 15.25 -19.47 -15.57
N GLU A 216 16.51 -19.57 -15.94
CA GLU A 216 16.99 -19.61 -17.32
C GLU A 216 17.68 -20.96 -17.58
N PRO A 217 17.01 -21.93 -18.23
CA PRO A 217 17.64 -23.18 -18.61
C PRO A 217 18.68 -22.97 -19.72
N ARG A 218 19.73 -23.79 -19.70
CA ARG A 218 20.80 -23.83 -20.69
C ARG A 218 20.88 -25.22 -21.34
N ASP A 219 21.44 -25.27 -22.55
CA ASP A 219 21.52 -26.49 -23.37
C ASP A 219 22.38 -27.62 -22.76
N ASP A 220 23.17 -27.33 -21.73
CA ASP A 220 24.08 -28.26 -21.04
C ASP A 220 23.47 -28.91 -19.78
N GLY A 221 22.15 -28.79 -19.56
CA GLY A 221 21.49 -29.33 -18.36
C GLY A 221 21.74 -28.49 -17.12
N VAL A 222 22.01 -27.19 -17.30
CA VAL A 222 22.19 -26.22 -16.23
C VAL A 222 21.01 -25.25 -16.21
N VAL A 223 20.52 -24.92 -15.02
CA VAL A 223 19.50 -23.88 -14.82
C VAL A 223 20.14 -22.73 -14.05
N MET A 224 20.09 -21.53 -14.62
CA MET A 224 20.58 -20.31 -13.98
C MET A 224 19.45 -19.57 -13.28
N VAL A 225 19.65 -19.21 -12.01
CA VAL A 225 18.76 -18.30 -11.29
C VAL A 225 19.29 -16.88 -11.44
N ARG A 226 18.49 -15.99 -12.06
CA ARG A 226 18.85 -14.58 -12.34
C ARG A 226 18.13 -13.56 -11.46
N ALA A 227 17.09 -13.97 -10.76
CA ALA A 227 16.35 -13.12 -9.83
C ALA A 227 15.71 -14.00 -8.75
N LEU A 228 15.58 -13.46 -7.54
CA LEU A 228 14.97 -14.14 -6.41
C LEU A 228 13.50 -13.72 -6.24
N PRO A 229 12.62 -14.59 -5.73
CA PRO A 229 11.34 -14.19 -5.16
C PRO A 229 11.54 -13.19 -4.02
N PHE A 230 10.56 -12.32 -3.82
CA PHE A 230 10.68 -11.31 -2.78
C PHE A 230 10.57 -11.94 -1.39
N GLY A 231 11.51 -11.61 -0.51
CA GLY A 231 11.61 -12.14 0.84
C GLY A 231 12.61 -13.30 0.99
N GLU A 232 13.10 -13.86 -0.12
CA GLU A 232 14.11 -14.92 -0.12
C GLU A 232 15.52 -14.35 -0.31
N THR A 233 16.52 -15.07 0.21
CA THR A 233 17.94 -14.84 -0.03
C THR A 233 18.52 -15.98 -0.88
N THR A 234 19.72 -15.80 -1.44
CA THR A 234 20.43 -16.89 -2.12
C THR A 234 20.62 -18.09 -1.20
N GLU A 235 20.96 -17.84 0.07
CA GLU A 235 21.11 -18.86 1.10
C GLU A 235 19.79 -19.61 1.40
N SER A 236 18.67 -18.89 1.61
CA SER A 236 17.37 -19.54 1.91
C SER A 236 16.83 -20.30 0.71
N LEU A 237 16.97 -19.74 -0.50
CA LEU A 237 16.55 -20.40 -1.73
C LEU A 237 17.35 -21.68 -1.97
N MET A 238 18.68 -21.61 -1.94
CA MET A 238 19.55 -22.79 -2.11
C MET A 238 19.25 -23.86 -1.07
N LYS A 239 19.05 -23.47 0.19
CA LYS A 239 18.67 -24.41 1.24
C LYS A 239 17.35 -25.11 0.93
N SER A 240 16.34 -24.37 0.45
CA SER A 240 15.04 -24.96 0.07
C SER A 240 15.19 -25.98 -1.07
N ILE A 241 16.05 -25.69 -2.06
CA ILE A 241 16.35 -26.60 -3.17
C ILE A 241 17.10 -27.85 -2.67
N GLU A 242 18.08 -27.69 -1.78
CA GLU A 242 18.78 -28.84 -1.18
C GLU A 242 17.83 -29.76 -0.41
N GLU A 243 16.90 -29.20 0.36
CA GLU A 243 15.91 -29.96 1.12
C GLU A 243 14.97 -30.74 0.18
N ALA A 244 14.51 -30.11 -0.90
CA ALA A 244 13.69 -30.77 -1.92
C ALA A 244 14.45 -31.88 -2.67
N ALA A 245 15.72 -31.65 -3.01
CA ALA A 245 16.58 -32.65 -3.67
C ALA A 245 16.86 -33.85 -2.75
N ARG A 246 17.17 -33.61 -1.46
CA ARG A 246 17.34 -34.68 -0.46
C ARG A 246 16.08 -35.50 -0.25
N ALA A 247 14.91 -34.87 -0.34
CA ALA A 247 13.61 -35.53 -0.31
C ALA A 247 13.25 -36.24 -1.63
N LYS A 248 14.16 -36.24 -2.62
CA LYS A 248 13.96 -36.80 -3.97
C LYS A 248 12.75 -36.22 -4.70
N ARG A 249 12.42 -34.95 -4.42
CA ARG A 249 11.30 -34.23 -5.06
C ARG A 249 11.71 -33.58 -6.38
N ILE A 250 13.00 -33.30 -6.54
CA ILE A 250 13.61 -32.67 -7.72
C ILE A 250 14.94 -33.35 -8.04
N ALA A 251 15.27 -33.46 -9.32
CA ALA A 251 16.49 -34.09 -9.81
C ALA A 251 17.64 -33.06 -9.99
N VAL A 252 18.23 -32.65 -8.85
CA VAL A 252 19.34 -31.68 -8.80
C VAL A 252 20.59 -32.35 -8.25
N SER A 253 21.70 -32.27 -9.00
CA SER A 253 22.97 -32.91 -8.66
C SER A 253 23.91 -31.98 -7.87
N GLY A 254 23.76 -30.67 -8.01
CA GLY A 254 24.56 -29.69 -7.27
C GLY A 254 24.16 -28.24 -7.55
N MET A 255 24.65 -27.33 -6.72
CA MET A 255 24.43 -25.89 -6.88
C MET A 255 25.69 -25.10 -6.57
N THR A 256 25.85 -23.92 -7.18
CA THR A 256 26.94 -22.99 -6.87
C THR A 256 26.45 -21.54 -6.93
N ASP A 257 26.74 -20.77 -5.88
CA ASP A 257 26.41 -19.34 -5.81
C ASP A 257 27.56 -18.49 -6.34
N TYR A 258 27.31 -17.74 -7.40
CA TYR A 258 28.21 -16.76 -8.00
C TYR A 258 27.72 -15.32 -7.77
N THR A 259 26.71 -15.13 -6.92
CA THR A 259 26.08 -13.83 -6.65
C THR A 259 27.08 -12.83 -6.13
N THR A 260 27.07 -11.64 -6.74
CA THR A 260 27.87 -10.49 -6.30
C THR A 260 26.98 -9.26 -6.15
N GLY A 261 26.86 -8.44 -7.19
CA GLY A 261 25.86 -7.37 -7.28
C GLY A 261 24.52 -7.87 -7.79
N ASP A 262 24.56 -8.80 -8.73
CA ASP A 262 23.39 -9.46 -9.33
C ASP A 262 23.31 -10.92 -8.88
N VAL A 263 22.08 -11.44 -8.82
CA VAL A 263 21.79 -12.82 -8.45
C VAL A 263 22.28 -13.75 -9.56
N GLU A 264 23.14 -14.69 -9.20
CA GLU A 264 23.65 -15.70 -10.12
C GLU A 264 23.88 -17.02 -9.39
N ILE A 265 22.89 -17.90 -9.43
CA ILE A 265 23.00 -19.26 -8.88
C ILE A 265 22.96 -20.26 -10.02
N GLU A 266 23.97 -21.12 -10.09
CA GLU A 266 24.03 -22.25 -11.02
C GLU A 266 23.43 -23.48 -10.36
N ILE A 267 22.39 -24.06 -10.97
CA ILE A 267 21.78 -25.33 -10.56
C ILE A 267 22.13 -26.37 -11.62
N ARG A 268 22.80 -27.46 -11.21
CA ARG A 268 23.14 -28.59 -12.09
C ARG A 268 22.13 -29.70 -11.93
N THR A 269 21.62 -30.22 -13.04
CA THR A 269 20.72 -31.38 -13.05
C THR A 269 21.52 -32.69 -13.10
N ASP A 270 20.84 -33.82 -13.00
CA ASP A 270 21.50 -35.13 -13.15
C ASP A 270 22.02 -35.36 -14.59
N PRO A 271 23.15 -36.07 -14.78
CA PRO A 271 23.74 -36.29 -16.09
C PRO A 271 22.81 -37.09 -17.02
N GLY A 272 22.54 -36.56 -18.22
CA GLY A 272 21.73 -37.22 -19.26
C GLY A 272 20.28 -36.78 -19.36
N ALA A 273 19.87 -35.75 -18.59
CA ALA A 273 18.55 -35.14 -18.71
C ALA A 273 18.30 -34.57 -20.12
N GLU A 274 17.24 -35.02 -20.79
CA GLU A 274 16.75 -34.47 -22.06
C GLU A 274 15.96 -33.17 -21.81
N THR A 275 15.60 -32.43 -22.88
CA THR A 275 14.86 -31.15 -22.76
C THR A 275 13.51 -31.29 -22.04
N ALA A 276 12.86 -32.46 -22.13
CA ALA A 276 11.63 -32.75 -21.38
C ALA A 276 11.88 -32.78 -19.86
N ASP A 277 13.00 -33.38 -19.45
CA ASP A 277 13.40 -33.47 -18.04
C ASP A 277 13.69 -32.08 -17.45
N ILE A 278 14.23 -31.15 -18.26
CA ILE A 278 14.49 -29.77 -17.80
C ILE A 278 13.20 -29.03 -17.48
N ASN A 279 12.14 -29.17 -18.28
CA ASN A 279 10.86 -28.52 -17.99
C ASN A 279 10.21 -29.07 -16.72
N ASP A 280 10.26 -30.38 -16.51
CA ASP A 280 9.76 -31.02 -15.29
C ASP A 280 10.56 -30.57 -14.06
N ILE A 281 11.89 -30.44 -14.19
CA ILE A 281 12.74 -29.87 -13.13
C ILE A 281 12.37 -28.42 -12.84
N LEU A 282 12.10 -27.59 -13.85
CA LEU A 282 11.66 -26.21 -13.65
C LEU A 282 10.33 -26.14 -12.90
N GLN A 283 9.35 -26.98 -13.27
CA GLN A 283 8.08 -27.07 -12.54
C GLN A 283 8.29 -27.54 -11.10
N GLY A 284 9.13 -28.57 -10.90
CA GLY A 284 9.47 -29.07 -9.57
C GLY A 284 10.19 -28.02 -8.72
N LEU A 285 11.08 -27.21 -9.31
CA LEU A 285 11.71 -26.09 -8.62
C LEU A 285 10.66 -25.08 -8.14
N TYR A 286 9.72 -24.67 -8.99
CA TYR A 286 8.66 -23.74 -8.55
C TYR A 286 7.74 -24.36 -7.49
N ALA A 287 7.40 -25.65 -7.61
CA ALA A 287 6.39 -26.26 -6.73
C ALA A 287 6.93 -26.68 -5.36
N PHE A 288 8.16 -27.19 -5.30
CA PHE A 288 8.71 -27.82 -4.08
C PHE A 288 9.78 -27.00 -3.37
N THR A 289 10.11 -25.81 -3.87
CA THR A 289 11.17 -24.95 -3.32
C THR A 289 10.68 -23.51 -3.21
N SER A 290 11.46 -22.65 -2.56
CA SER A 290 11.15 -21.22 -2.48
C SER A 290 11.36 -20.47 -3.80
N CYS A 291 11.48 -21.14 -4.95
CA CYS A 291 11.52 -20.50 -6.28
C CYS A 291 10.17 -19.86 -6.66
N GLU A 292 9.06 -20.28 -6.04
CA GLU A 292 7.77 -19.59 -6.10
C GLU A 292 7.26 -19.35 -4.68
N VAL A 293 6.87 -18.10 -4.38
CA VAL A 293 6.40 -17.72 -3.04
C VAL A 293 5.11 -16.91 -3.16
N ALA A 294 4.12 -17.31 -2.37
CA ALA A 294 2.87 -16.57 -2.17
C ALA A 294 3.03 -15.52 -1.07
N LEU A 295 2.79 -14.26 -1.41
CA LEU A 295 2.90 -13.12 -0.52
C LEU A 295 1.51 -12.59 -0.17
N ALA A 296 0.97 -13.03 0.96
CA ALA A 296 -0.28 -12.51 1.49
C ALA A 296 -0.10 -11.07 2.00
N ALA A 297 -0.69 -10.10 1.30
CA ALA A 297 -0.73 -8.70 1.69
C ALA A 297 -1.88 -8.43 2.68
N ASN A 298 -1.63 -7.56 3.65
CA ASN A 298 -2.66 -7.04 4.53
C ASN A 298 -2.28 -5.60 4.89
N LEU A 299 -2.91 -4.63 4.24
CA LEU A 299 -2.60 -3.22 4.40
C LEU A 299 -3.31 -2.68 5.64
N LEU A 300 -2.71 -2.97 6.79
CA LEU A 300 -3.13 -2.51 8.11
C LEU A 300 -2.22 -1.36 8.57
N VAL A 301 -2.80 -0.20 8.84
CA VAL A 301 -2.12 1.00 9.34
C VAL A 301 -2.82 1.53 10.59
N ILE A 302 -2.14 2.37 11.38
CA ILE A 302 -2.82 3.17 12.40
C ILE A 302 -3.36 4.44 11.73
N SER A 303 -4.63 4.75 12.01
CA SER A 303 -5.31 5.96 11.53
C SER A 303 -6.20 6.49 12.66
N GLY A 304 -6.03 7.76 13.03
CA GLY A 304 -6.75 8.37 14.15
C GLY A 304 -6.50 7.65 15.48
N GLY A 305 -5.32 7.04 15.65
CA GLY A 305 -4.98 6.26 16.84
C GLY A 305 -5.64 4.87 16.92
N HIS A 306 -6.22 4.35 15.84
CA HIS A 306 -6.81 3.01 15.79
C HIS A 306 -6.28 2.20 14.60
N PRO A 307 -6.07 0.89 14.72
CA PRO A 307 -5.69 0.04 13.60
C PRO A 307 -6.85 -0.06 12.61
N ARG A 308 -6.55 0.16 11.33
CA ARG A 308 -7.53 0.15 10.23
C ARG A 308 -6.94 -0.55 9.01
N VAL A 309 -7.69 -1.50 8.46
CA VAL A 309 -7.39 -2.08 7.16
C VAL A 309 -7.85 -1.09 6.09
N MET A 310 -6.97 -0.76 5.16
CA MET A 310 -7.22 0.18 4.07
C MET A 310 -6.79 -0.44 2.75
N THR A 311 -7.13 0.17 1.64
CA THR A 311 -6.62 -0.22 0.33
C THR A 311 -5.51 0.72 -0.13
N VAL A 312 -4.73 0.31 -1.14
CA VAL A 312 -3.70 1.15 -1.76
C VAL A 312 -4.34 2.44 -2.30
N THR A 313 -5.50 2.33 -2.94
CA THR A 313 -6.26 3.50 -3.42
C THR A 313 -6.63 4.46 -2.29
N ASP A 314 -7.14 3.94 -1.16
CA ASP A 314 -7.52 4.77 -0.01
C ASP A 314 -6.29 5.48 0.59
N MET A 315 -5.15 4.79 0.65
CA MET A 315 -3.92 5.36 1.19
C MET A 315 -3.34 6.45 0.29
N ILE A 316 -3.39 6.28 -1.04
CA ILE A 316 -3.00 7.33 -2.00
C ILE A 316 -3.91 8.56 -1.83
N ARG A 317 -5.23 8.38 -1.75
CA ARG A 317 -6.18 9.49 -1.55
C ARG A 317 -5.93 10.24 -0.25
N HIS A 318 -5.68 9.51 0.85
CA HIS A 318 -5.35 10.10 2.15
C HIS A 318 -4.07 10.92 2.06
N SER A 319 -2.99 10.33 1.54
CA SER A 319 -1.69 11.00 1.40
C SER A 319 -1.76 12.20 0.46
N THR A 320 -2.49 12.13 -0.65
CA THR A 320 -2.71 13.27 -1.56
C THR A 320 -3.49 14.41 -0.91
N THR A 321 -4.47 14.10 -0.05
CA THR A 321 -5.18 15.13 0.72
C THR A 321 -4.23 15.80 1.70
N ARG A 322 -3.43 15.01 2.43
CA ARG A 322 -2.41 15.53 3.36
C ARG A 322 -1.32 16.33 2.66
N LEU A 323 -0.87 15.92 1.48
CA LEU A 323 0.09 16.67 0.66
C LEU A 323 -0.39 18.10 0.41
N ARG A 324 -1.66 18.29 0.02
CA ARG A 324 -2.22 19.62 -0.20
C ARG A 324 -2.21 20.45 1.08
N GLU A 325 -2.62 19.86 2.19
CA GLU A 325 -2.63 20.54 3.50
C GLU A 325 -1.21 20.94 3.96
N ILE A 326 -0.22 20.08 3.73
CA ILE A 326 1.19 20.33 4.03
C ILE A 326 1.71 21.48 3.17
N LEU A 327 1.54 21.42 1.85
CA LEU A 327 2.01 22.46 0.93
C LEU A 327 1.32 23.80 1.18
N GLU A 328 0.02 23.81 1.51
CA GLU A 328 -0.70 25.02 1.89
C GLU A 328 -0.12 25.64 3.17
N ALA A 329 0.21 24.82 4.18
CA ALA A 329 0.80 25.29 5.42
C ALA A 329 2.21 25.85 5.20
N GLU A 330 3.03 25.19 4.39
CA GLU A 330 4.37 25.68 4.00
C GLU A 330 4.28 27.01 3.25
N LEU A 331 3.40 27.12 2.26
CA LEU A 331 3.18 28.37 1.51
C LEU A 331 2.65 29.50 2.39
N LYS A 332 1.79 29.20 3.38
CA LYS A 332 1.31 30.21 4.34
C LYS A 332 2.41 30.72 5.27
N ILE A 333 3.34 29.86 5.66
CA ILE A 333 4.53 30.26 6.41
C ILE A 333 5.42 31.15 5.54
N GLU A 334 5.67 30.75 4.30
CA GLU A 334 6.43 31.55 3.35
C GLU A 334 5.76 32.91 3.09
N GLU A 335 4.44 32.94 2.91
CA GLU A 335 3.65 34.17 2.76
C GLU A 335 3.81 35.08 3.98
N ARG A 336 3.66 34.53 5.19
CA ARG A 336 3.82 35.27 6.46
C ARG A 336 5.20 35.92 6.52
N ASP A 337 6.24 35.17 6.20
CA ASP A 337 7.62 35.62 6.30
C ASP A 337 7.96 36.66 5.24
N LEU A 338 7.53 36.46 3.98
CA LEU A 338 7.68 37.44 2.91
C LEU A 338 6.92 38.74 3.23
N ARG A 339 5.70 38.65 3.77
CA ARG A 339 4.95 39.83 4.23
C ARG A 339 5.66 40.57 5.36
N ALA A 340 6.23 39.84 6.33
CA ALA A 340 6.99 40.43 7.43
C ALA A 340 8.26 41.12 6.93
N GLN A 341 8.99 40.50 5.98
CA GLN A 341 10.17 41.09 5.35
C GLN A 341 9.81 42.36 4.57
N LEU A 342 8.77 42.29 3.75
CA LEU A 342 8.30 43.42 2.96
C LEU A 342 7.82 44.58 3.84
N ARG A 343 7.15 44.26 4.95
CA ARG A 343 6.79 45.22 5.98
C ARG A 343 8.00 45.94 6.56
N ALA A 344 9.00 45.19 7.00
CA ALA A 344 10.22 45.78 7.53
C ALA A 344 10.89 46.72 6.51
N ARG A 345 10.97 46.30 5.24
CA ARG A 345 11.60 47.12 4.18
C ARG A 345 10.81 48.38 3.83
N ARG A 346 9.48 48.30 3.80
CA ARG A 346 8.63 49.48 3.58
C ARG A 346 8.71 50.47 4.73
N LEU A 347 8.78 50.00 5.98
CA LEU A 347 9.01 50.87 7.13
C LEU A 347 10.38 51.57 7.03
N GLU A 348 11.43 50.84 6.66
CA GLU A 348 12.76 51.40 6.40
C GLU A 348 12.74 52.46 5.30
N GLN A 349 12.05 52.18 4.18
CA GLN A 349 11.87 53.13 3.08
C GLN A 349 11.20 54.42 3.56
N VAL A 350 10.06 54.31 4.24
CA VAL A 350 9.31 55.46 4.79
C VAL A 350 10.18 56.27 5.76
N PHE A 351 10.94 55.58 6.62
CA PHE A 351 11.82 56.21 7.60
C PHE A 351 12.96 57.00 6.96
N ILE A 352 13.57 56.46 5.89
CA ILE A 352 14.68 57.07 5.17
C ILE A 352 14.20 58.20 4.25
N GLU A 353 13.22 57.95 3.39
CA GLU A 353 12.74 58.90 2.38
C GLU A 353 12.15 60.17 3.01
N ASN A 354 11.37 60.00 4.08
CA ASN A 354 10.78 61.11 4.82
C ASN A 354 11.72 61.73 5.87
N ARG A 355 12.96 61.22 5.96
CA ARG A 355 13.99 61.71 6.87
C ARG A 355 13.57 61.76 8.35
N ILE A 356 12.76 60.79 8.79
CA ILE A 356 12.21 60.71 10.15
C ILE A 356 13.33 60.68 11.20
N TYR A 357 14.50 60.12 10.85
CA TYR A 357 15.69 60.12 11.70
C TYR A 357 16.20 61.52 12.10
N LYS A 358 15.85 62.59 11.36
CA LYS A 358 16.18 63.97 11.73
C LYS A 358 15.24 64.54 12.77
N ASP A 359 13.97 64.15 12.72
CA ASP A 359 12.92 64.66 13.61
C ASP A 359 13.07 64.13 15.04
N ILE A 360 13.88 63.08 15.23
CA ILE A 360 14.14 62.43 16.52
C ILE A 360 15.51 62.79 17.12
N GLU A 361 16.33 63.58 16.42
CA GLU A 361 17.72 63.90 16.82
C GLU A 361 17.80 64.69 18.13
N ASP A 362 16.80 65.54 18.40
CA ASP A 362 16.74 66.42 19.57
C ASP A 362 16.01 65.78 20.78
N ILE A 363 15.58 64.52 20.69
CA ILE A 363 14.86 63.82 21.76
C ILE A 363 15.82 63.03 22.65
N ASP A 364 15.80 63.30 23.96
CA ASP A 364 16.78 62.81 24.93
C ASP A 364 16.37 61.50 25.66
N HIS A 365 15.20 60.94 25.37
CA HIS A 365 14.69 59.71 25.97
C HIS A 365 13.97 58.81 24.96
N ILE A 366 14.15 57.49 25.11
CA ILE A 366 13.75 56.49 24.11
C ILE A 366 12.23 56.40 23.91
N GLU A 367 11.44 56.62 24.95
CA GLU A 367 9.97 56.61 24.85
C GLU A 367 9.45 57.76 23.97
N GLY A 368 10.09 58.93 24.06
CA GLY A 368 9.80 60.08 23.21
C GLY A 368 10.19 59.82 21.76
N VAL A 369 11.34 59.17 21.53
CA VAL A 369 11.78 58.76 20.19
C VAL A 369 10.76 57.78 19.58
N TYR A 370 10.35 56.75 20.32
CA TYR A 370 9.35 55.80 19.84
C TYR A 370 8.01 56.47 19.50
N ALA A 371 7.53 57.39 20.35
CA ALA A 371 6.30 58.13 20.09
C ALA A 371 6.42 59.00 18.83
N ALA A 372 7.54 59.70 18.65
CA ALA A 372 7.80 60.53 17.49
C ALA A 372 7.87 59.71 16.19
N VAL A 373 8.56 58.57 16.20
CA VAL A 373 8.62 57.66 15.04
C VAL A 373 7.24 57.10 14.71
N ARG A 374 6.45 56.69 15.72
CA ARG A 374 5.07 56.22 15.50
C ARG A 374 4.21 57.30 14.86
N GLU A 375 4.25 58.52 15.38
CA GLU A 375 3.48 59.64 14.84
C GLU A 375 3.93 60.01 13.42
N ALA A 376 5.24 60.01 13.17
CA ALA A 376 5.79 60.31 11.85
C ALA A 376 5.36 59.25 10.82
N ILE A 377 5.50 57.96 11.13
CA ILE A 377 5.05 56.87 10.24
C ILE A 377 3.52 56.90 10.06
N ALA A 378 2.75 57.25 11.09
CA ALA A 378 1.30 57.39 10.98
C ALA A 378 0.86 58.43 9.94
N LYS A 379 1.67 59.47 9.71
CA LYS A 379 1.39 60.51 8.69
C LYS A 379 1.57 60.00 7.26
N TYR A 380 2.44 59.01 7.07
CA TYR A 380 2.80 58.43 5.77
C TYR A 380 2.24 57.02 5.55
N SER A 381 1.58 56.45 6.56
CA SER A 381 0.76 55.25 6.43
C SER A 381 -0.35 55.51 5.40
N PRO A 382 -0.50 54.68 4.36
CA PRO A 382 -1.66 54.71 3.49
C PRO A 382 -2.85 54.20 4.30
N VAL A 383 -3.46 55.06 5.11
CA VAL A 383 -4.83 54.84 5.55
C VAL A 383 -5.65 54.92 4.28
N SER A 384 -6.16 53.78 3.78
CA SER A 384 -7.03 53.73 2.60
C SER A 384 -7.97 54.92 2.64
N THR A 385 -7.86 55.80 1.65
CA THR A 385 -8.71 56.99 1.51
C THR A 385 -10.19 56.60 1.54
N THR A 386 -10.47 55.36 1.14
CA THR A 386 -11.80 54.72 1.16
C THR A 386 -12.19 54.19 2.53
N ALA A 387 -11.30 53.66 3.37
CA ALA A 387 -11.65 53.33 4.76
C ALA A 387 -12.15 54.58 5.51
N ARG A 388 -11.48 55.73 5.33
CA ARG A 388 -11.96 57.02 5.85
C ARG A 388 -13.27 57.49 5.20
N ALA A 389 -13.46 57.27 3.91
CA ALA A 389 -14.71 57.63 3.21
C ALA A 389 -15.89 56.75 3.64
N VAL A 390 -15.65 55.46 3.87
CA VAL A 390 -16.62 54.48 4.39
C VAL A 390 -16.94 54.81 5.84
N ASP A 391 -15.96 55.05 6.71
CA ASP A 391 -16.22 55.46 8.09
C ASP A 391 -17.00 56.78 8.17
N ARG A 392 -16.62 57.78 7.36
CA ARG A 392 -17.34 59.06 7.31
C ARG A 392 -18.76 58.89 6.76
N GLY A 393 -18.94 58.09 5.70
CA GLY A 393 -20.25 57.76 5.16
C GLY A 393 -21.11 56.92 6.11
N MET A 394 -20.50 56.06 6.93
CA MET A 394 -21.16 55.28 7.96
C MET A 394 -21.61 56.15 9.14
N ILE A 395 -20.85 57.20 9.47
CA ILE A 395 -21.26 58.23 10.43
C ILE A 395 -22.47 59.01 9.89
N GLU A 396 -22.47 59.39 8.61
CA GLU A 396 -23.62 60.07 7.96
C GLU A 396 -24.86 59.15 7.82
N LEU A 397 -24.67 57.83 7.76
CA LEU A 397 -25.75 56.83 7.77
C LEU A 397 -26.33 56.56 9.17
N ASN A 398 -25.78 57.13 10.24
CA ASN A 398 -26.33 56.94 11.59
C ASN A 398 -27.73 57.57 11.74
N ASP A 399 -28.04 58.60 10.95
CA ASP A 399 -29.34 59.28 10.90
C ASP A 399 -30.37 58.52 10.03
N ALA A 400 -29.97 57.43 9.35
CA ALA A 400 -30.86 56.61 8.55
C ALA A 400 -31.72 55.67 9.42
N PRO A 401 -32.92 55.26 8.94
CA PRO A 401 -33.69 54.18 9.55
C PRO A 401 -32.85 52.93 9.77
N LEU A 402 -33.08 52.25 10.90
CA LEU A 402 -32.28 51.10 11.37
C LEU A 402 -32.06 50.04 10.29
N GLU A 403 -33.12 49.70 9.55
CA GLU A 403 -33.09 48.71 8.47
C GLU A 403 -32.14 49.08 7.33
N ILE A 404 -32.08 50.37 6.96
CA ILE A 404 -31.20 50.87 5.89
C ILE A 404 -29.76 50.92 6.38
N ARG A 405 -29.55 51.34 7.63
CA ARG A 405 -28.22 51.41 8.24
C ARG A 405 -27.59 50.03 8.37
N ASP A 406 -28.36 49.03 8.82
CA ASP A 406 -27.88 47.67 8.96
C ASP A 406 -27.67 46.98 7.61
N ALA A 407 -28.56 47.22 6.63
CA ALA A 407 -28.39 46.74 5.26
C ALA A 407 -27.17 47.37 4.56
N ALA A 408 -26.94 48.68 4.74
CA ALA A 408 -25.79 49.39 4.19
C ALA A 408 -24.48 48.93 4.84
N ARG A 409 -24.45 48.79 6.19
CA ARG A 409 -23.31 48.23 6.91
C ARG A 409 -23.00 46.82 6.41
N SER A 410 -24.02 45.97 6.32
CA SER A 410 -23.88 44.60 5.83
C SER A 410 -23.34 44.55 4.41
N LEU A 411 -23.83 45.39 3.48
CA LEU A 411 -23.33 45.47 2.11
C LEU A 411 -21.90 46.00 2.02
N LEU A 412 -21.58 47.07 2.73
CA LEU A 412 -20.24 47.67 2.70
C LEU A 412 -19.20 46.73 3.34
N THR A 413 -19.53 46.11 4.47
CA THR A 413 -18.69 45.10 5.11
C THR A 413 -18.59 43.83 4.25
N THR A 414 -19.66 43.44 3.56
CA THR A 414 -19.66 42.32 2.62
C THR A 414 -18.71 42.58 1.46
N VAL A 415 -18.86 43.72 0.78
CA VAL A 415 -18.04 44.09 -0.38
C VAL A 415 -16.58 44.26 0.05
N TYR A 416 -16.35 44.81 1.26
CA TYR A 416 -15.03 44.95 1.84
C TYR A 416 -14.41 43.62 2.32
N ARG A 417 -15.20 42.63 2.78
CA ARG A 417 -14.67 41.31 3.21
C ARG A 417 -14.59 40.29 2.08
N SER A 418 -15.42 40.42 1.04
CA SER A 418 -15.28 39.65 -0.19
C SER A 418 -14.01 40.01 -0.99
N LEU A 419 -13.26 41.01 -0.52
CA LEU A 419 -11.90 41.34 -0.97
C LEU A 419 -10.85 40.35 -0.50
N ASP A 420 -11.04 39.71 0.66
CA ASP A 420 -10.03 38.84 1.28
C ASP A 420 -10.26 37.35 0.99
N PHE A 421 -11.48 36.96 0.59
CA PHE A 421 -11.86 35.56 0.40
C PHE A 421 -12.82 35.37 -0.78
N GLU A 422 -12.35 34.83 -1.91
CA GLU A 422 -13.18 34.56 -3.10
C GLU A 422 -14.29 33.51 -2.87
N HIS A 423 -14.24 32.73 -1.79
CA HIS A 423 -15.21 31.66 -1.50
C HIS A 423 -15.98 31.81 -0.17
N TYR A 424 -15.82 32.93 0.54
CA TYR A 424 -16.64 33.30 1.70
C TYR A 424 -17.53 34.52 1.37
N GLY A 425 -18.13 34.51 0.18
CA GLY A 425 -19.13 35.49 -0.21
C GLY A 425 -20.47 35.18 0.48
N PRO A 426 -21.17 36.16 1.07
CA PRO A 426 -22.52 35.92 1.57
C PRO A 426 -23.45 35.50 0.44
N SER A 427 -24.52 34.76 0.78
CA SER A 427 -25.43 34.20 -0.23
C SER A 427 -25.97 35.30 -1.15
N ARG A 428 -26.17 34.97 -2.44
CA ARG A 428 -26.80 35.87 -3.42
C ARG A 428 -28.13 36.44 -2.91
N GLU A 429 -28.83 35.66 -2.09
CA GLU A 429 -30.07 36.07 -1.40
C GLU A 429 -29.85 37.19 -0.37
N MET A 430 -28.77 37.15 0.41
CA MET A 430 -28.45 38.19 1.40
C MET A 430 -28.12 39.52 0.73
N ILE A 431 -27.32 39.48 -0.34
CA ILE A 431 -26.95 40.67 -1.13
C ILE A 431 -28.20 41.28 -1.78
N ALA A 432 -29.06 40.45 -2.38
CA ALA A 432 -30.31 40.89 -2.99
C ALA A 432 -31.25 41.55 -1.95
N ARG A 433 -31.42 40.93 -0.77
CA ARG A 433 -32.25 41.47 0.31
C ARG A 433 -31.76 42.83 0.81
N ASN A 434 -30.45 42.98 1.00
CA ASN A 434 -29.90 44.25 1.49
C ASN A 434 -29.97 45.35 0.42
N LEU A 435 -29.76 45.02 -0.86
CA LEU A 435 -29.91 45.97 -1.96
C LEU A 435 -31.35 46.45 -2.10
N ASP A 436 -32.32 45.56 -1.86
CA ASP A 436 -33.75 45.89 -1.89
C ASP A 436 -34.14 46.79 -0.72
N ALA A 437 -33.64 46.52 0.49
CA ALA A 437 -33.84 47.35 1.69
C ALA A 437 -33.29 48.78 1.51
N VAL A 438 -32.06 48.92 0.98
CA VAL A 438 -31.49 50.23 0.62
C VAL A 438 -32.27 50.86 -0.55
N GLY A 439 -32.85 50.03 -1.42
CA GLY A 439 -33.63 50.44 -2.58
C GLY A 439 -34.95 51.12 -2.25
N HIS A 440 -35.60 50.73 -1.16
CA HIS A 440 -36.85 51.32 -0.67
C HIS A 440 -36.63 52.51 0.27
N GLY A 441 -35.37 52.88 0.55
CA GLY A 441 -35.01 53.96 1.44
C GLY A 441 -35.12 55.37 0.83
N PRO A 442 -35.13 56.43 1.67
CA PRO A 442 -35.17 57.81 1.21
C PRO A 442 -34.00 58.17 0.28
N GLU A 443 -34.29 58.95 -0.76
CA GLU A 443 -33.35 59.29 -1.84
C GLU A 443 -31.94 59.79 -1.40
N PRO A 444 -31.79 60.59 -0.31
CA PRO A 444 -30.48 61.00 0.18
C PRO A 444 -29.59 59.82 0.62
N HIS A 445 -30.16 58.86 1.36
CA HIS A 445 -29.43 57.68 1.86
C HIS A 445 -29.09 56.72 0.72
N ARG A 446 -30.00 56.55 -0.24
CA ARG A 446 -29.78 55.71 -1.42
C ARG A 446 -28.64 56.26 -2.29
N ARG A 447 -28.54 57.58 -2.44
CA ARG A 447 -27.40 58.23 -3.12
C ARG A 447 -26.10 58.03 -2.36
N LEU A 448 -26.10 58.20 -1.03
CA LEU A 448 -24.93 58.02 -0.19
C LEU A 448 -24.39 56.58 -0.25
N VAL A 449 -25.26 55.57 -0.11
CA VAL A 449 -24.84 54.16 -0.23
C VAL A 449 -24.33 53.84 -1.64
N ARG A 450 -24.97 54.37 -2.69
CA ARG A 450 -24.47 54.21 -4.07
C ARG A 450 -23.14 54.90 -4.30
N SER A 451 -22.90 56.10 -3.74
CA SER A 451 -21.62 56.79 -3.87
C SER A 451 -20.52 56.06 -3.11
N LEU A 452 -20.81 55.50 -1.93
CA LEU A 452 -19.86 54.68 -1.18
C LEU A 452 -19.52 53.38 -1.93
N LEU A 453 -20.52 52.66 -2.44
CA LEU A 453 -20.31 51.46 -3.26
C LEU A 453 -19.58 51.78 -4.58
N ALA A 454 -19.83 52.95 -5.19
CA ALA A 454 -19.13 53.39 -6.39
C ALA A 454 -17.68 53.82 -6.10
N ALA A 455 -17.41 54.46 -4.95
CA ALA A 455 -16.06 54.80 -4.49
C ALA A 455 -15.25 53.53 -4.21
N ILE A 456 -15.84 52.57 -3.49
CA ILE A 456 -15.27 51.24 -3.29
C ILE A 456 -15.04 50.58 -4.64
N ARG A 457 -16.01 50.56 -5.56
CA ARG A 457 -15.85 49.99 -6.91
C ARG A 457 -14.75 50.65 -7.74
N HIS A 458 -14.62 51.96 -7.66
CA HIS A 458 -13.60 52.70 -8.40
C HIS A 458 -12.20 52.36 -7.90
N GLU A 459 -12.02 52.30 -6.57
CA GLU A 459 -10.80 51.79 -5.96
C GLU A 459 -10.59 50.33 -6.35
N LEU A 460 -11.59 49.45 -6.26
CA LEU A 460 -11.53 48.04 -6.69
C LEU A 460 -11.03 47.85 -8.14
N THR A 461 -11.45 48.70 -9.09
CA THR A 461 -10.96 48.67 -10.48
C THR A 461 -9.53 49.20 -10.63
N ALA A 462 -9.07 50.07 -9.74
CA ALA A 462 -7.70 50.55 -9.68
C ALA A 462 -6.77 49.55 -8.98
N THR A 463 -7.21 48.94 -7.87
CA THR A 463 -6.44 47.98 -7.06
C THR A 463 -6.40 46.57 -7.67
N ARG A 464 -7.31 46.19 -8.60
CA ARG A 464 -7.22 44.91 -9.34
C ARG A 464 -5.92 44.72 -10.16
N ARG A 465 -5.09 45.75 -10.31
CA ARG A 465 -3.75 45.62 -10.90
C ARG A 465 -2.62 45.49 -9.86
N MET A 466 -2.86 45.74 -8.56
CA MET A 466 -1.80 45.82 -7.53
C MET A 466 -2.24 45.45 -6.08
N ALA A 467 -3.40 44.83 -5.86
CA ALA A 467 -3.91 44.47 -4.52
C ALA A 467 -3.34 43.14 -4.02
N ALA A 468 -2.12 43.13 -3.51
CA ALA A 468 -1.68 42.11 -2.55
C ALA A 468 -0.81 42.67 -1.42
N VAL A 469 -0.55 43.98 -1.43
CA VAL A 469 0.57 44.56 -0.69
C VAL A 469 0.20 45.79 0.15
N GLU A 470 -1.06 46.22 0.23
CA GLU A 470 -1.40 47.52 0.84
C GLU A 470 -1.72 47.49 2.34
N ASP A 471 -1.89 46.33 2.99
CA ASP A 471 -2.21 46.25 4.44
C ASP A 471 -1.00 46.41 5.40
N ILE A 472 0.13 46.92 4.90
CA ILE A 472 1.43 46.72 5.56
C ILE A 472 1.80 47.81 6.59
N ILE A 473 1.10 48.96 6.62
CA ILE A 473 1.45 50.04 7.54
C ILE A 473 0.20 50.61 8.18
N THR A 474 -0.22 50.09 9.34
CA THR A 474 -1.09 50.83 10.26
C THR A 474 -0.27 51.26 11.47
N ALA A 475 -0.37 52.53 11.88
CA ALA A 475 0.41 53.09 12.98
C ALA A 475 0.24 52.32 14.30
N ASP A 476 -0.95 51.75 14.51
CA ASP A 476 -1.30 50.96 15.69
C ASP A 476 -0.64 49.58 15.72
N SER A 477 -0.07 49.11 14.61
CA SER A 477 0.57 47.79 14.49
C SER A 477 2.08 47.77 14.73
N LEU A 478 2.73 48.93 14.90
CA LEU A 478 4.20 49.03 15.09
C LEU A 478 4.62 48.38 16.41
N THR A 479 5.45 47.34 16.34
CA THR A 479 6.01 46.68 17.52
C THR A 479 7.24 47.43 18.05
N LYS A 480 7.68 47.12 19.27
CA LYS A 480 8.95 47.66 19.78
C LYS A 480 10.14 47.22 18.93
N GLU A 481 10.13 45.97 18.48
CA GLU A 481 11.18 45.41 17.62
C GLU A 481 11.26 46.12 16.26
N ASP A 482 10.13 46.49 15.67
CA ASP A 482 10.10 47.30 14.45
C ASP A 482 10.78 48.66 14.66
N LEU A 483 10.50 49.31 15.79
CA LEU A 483 11.08 50.62 16.13
C LEU A 483 12.58 50.52 16.38
N ASP A 484 13.03 49.53 17.14
CA ASP A 484 14.45 49.29 17.41
C ASP A 484 15.22 49.07 16.09
N ARG A 485 14.67 48.25 15.18
CA ARG A 485 15.27 48.02 13.85
C ARG A 485 15.38 49.30 13.01
N LEU A 486 14.41 50.21 13.10
CA LEU A 486 14.46 51.49 12.38
C LEU A 486 15.53 52.43 12.94
N LEU A 487 15.72 52.44 14.25
CA LEU A 487 16.75 53.27 14.90
C LEU A 487 18.17 52.76 14.61
N ASP A 488 18.33 51.45 14.42
CA ASP A 488 19.62 50.80 14.14
C ASP A 488 19.99 50.79 12.64
N ILE A 489 19.25 51.49 11.76
CA ILE A 489 19.54 51.51 10.31
C ILE A 489 20.96 52.08 10.05
N PRO A 490 21.86 51.31 9.40
CA PRO A 490 23.19 51.79 9.08
C PRO A 490 23.19 52.97 8.08
N ILE A 491 24.07 53.95 8.29
CA ILE A 491 24.19 55.17 7.46
C ILE A 491 24.35 54.87 5.96
N HIS A 492 25.06 53.79 5.59
CA HIS A 492 25.26 53.44 4.19
C HIS A 492 23.95 53.08 3.45
N ARG A 493 22.90 52.63 4.17
CA ARG A 493 21.58 52.32 3.60
C ARG A 493 20.78 53.58 3.25
N ILE A 494 21.11 54.72 3.85
CA ILE A 494 20.49 56.04 3.62
C ILE A 494 21.02 56.72 2.33
N THR A 495 22.11 56.19 1.76
CA THR A 495 22.67 56.70 0.50
C THR A 495 21.74 56.43 -0.68
N ARG A 496 21.84 57.21 -1.77
CA ARG A 496 21.04 56.96 -2.99
C ARG A 496 21.22 55.54 -3.53
N TYR A 497 22.44 55.02 -3.50
CA TYR A 497 22.72 53.63 -3.84
C TYR A 497 22.05 52.62 -2.90
N GLY A 498 22.01 52.92 -1.60
CA GLY A 498 21.31 52.11 -0.60
C GLY A 498 19.79 52.07 -0.82
N ILE A 499 19.19 53.21 -1.16
CA ILE A 499 17.76 53.33 -1.51
C ILE A 499 17.45 52.52 -2.77
N ASP A 500 18.20 52.73 -3.86
CA ASP A 500 18.00 52.00 -5.13
C ASP A 500 18.09 50.48 -4.94
N ARG A 501 19.02 50.02 -4.08
CA ARG A 501 19.16 48.62 -3.72
C ARG A 501 17.99 48.11 -2.87
N ALA A 502 17.55 48.88 -1.87
CA ALA A 502 16.41 48.51 -1.05
C ALA A 502 15.12 48.39 -1.87
N GLU A 503 14.91 49.28 -2.84
CA GLU A 503 13.80 49.15 -3.81
C GLU A 503 13.91 47.88 -4.66
N ALA A 504 15.11 47.52 -5.12
CA ALA A 504 15.31 46.29 -5.88
C ALA A 504 14.98 45.05 -5.04
N GLU A 505 15.45 45.01 -3.78
CA GLU A 505 15.13 43.94 -2.82
C GLU A 505 13.62 43.86 -2.54
N MET A 506 12.92 44.99 -2.38
CA MET A 506 11.46 45.00 -2.21
C MET A 506 10.72 44.47 -3.44
N ARG A 507 11.15 44.85 -4.66
CA ARG A 507 10.56 44.34 -5.91
C ARG A 507 10.73 42.83 -6.06
N GLU A 508 11.86 42.29 -5.60
CA GLU A 508 12.11 40.84 -5.58
C GLU A 508 11.17 40.13 -4.60
N ILE A 509 11.05 40.63 -3.37
CA ILE A 509 10.13 40.09 -2.35
C ILE A 509 8.67 40.17 -2.84
N GLU A 510 8.25 41.27 -3.46
CA GLU A 510 6.92 41.40 -4.08
C GLU A 510 6.72 40.43 -5.25
N GLY A 511 7.78 40.09 -5.98
CA GLY A 511 7.78 39.03 -6.99
C GLY A 511 7.52 37.66 -6.37
N GLN A 512 8.30 37.29 -5.36
CA GLN A 512 8.16 36.03 -4.63
C GLN A 512 6.78 35.90 -3.98
N LEU A 513 6.30 36.96 -3.31
CA LEU A 513 4.98 36.97 -2.67
C LEU A 513 3.86 36.77 -3.69
N ARG A 514 3.96 37.36 -4.88
CA ARG A 514 2.99 37.12 -5.96
C ARG A 514 2.99 35.66 -6.40
N THR A 515 4.15 35.04 -6.51
CA THR A 515 4.25 33.61 -6.84
C THR A 515 3.63 32.73 -5.75
N VAL A 516 3.95 32.99 -4.48
CA VAL A 516 3.37 32.27 -3.33
C VAL A 516 1.85 32.39 -3.30
N LEU A 517 1.31 33.61 -3.47
CA LEU A 517 -0.13 33.84 -3.51
C LEU A 517 -0.79 33.17 -4.72
N HIS A 518 -0.13 33.15 -5.87
CA HIS A 518 -0.59 32.40 -7.03
C HIS A 518 -0.65 30.90 -6.74
N ASN A 519 0.39 30.34 -6.14
CA ASN A 519 0.45 28.92 -5.77
C ASN A 519 -0.60 28.55 -4.72
N LEU A 520 -0.85 29.42 -3.73
CA LEU A 520 -1.92 29.22 -2.74
C LEU A 520 -3.30 29.19 -3.40
N HIS A 521 -3.54 30.05 -4.40
CA HIS A 521 -4.78 30.06 -5.17
C HIS A 521 -4.91 28.83 -6.09
N HIS A 522 -3.79 28.36 -6.64
CA HIS A 522 -3.69 27.22 -7.56
C HIS A 522 -3.04 26.00 -6.88
N LEU A 523 -3.44 25.70 -5.64
CA LEU A 523 -2.77 24.71 -4.80
C LEU A 523 -2.69 23.31 -5.42
N THR A 524 -3.73 22.89 -6.15
CA THR A 524 -3.74 21.59 -6.82
C THR A 524 -2.71 21.54 -7.95
N ASP A 525 -2.59 22.60 -8.75
CA ASP A 525 -1.62 22.69 -9.84
C ASP A 525 -0.20 22.73 -9.27
N PHE A 526 0.02 23.52 -8.22
CA PHE A 526 1.30 23.56 -7.49
C PHE A 526 1.69 22.20 -6.91
N ALA A 527 0.74 21.45 -6.33
CA ALA A 527 0.99 20.11 -5.80
C ALA A 527 1.36 19.11 -6.90
N ILE A 528 0.73 19.21 -8.08
CA ILE A 528 1.09 18.40 -9.25
C ILE A 528 2.51 18.76 -9.71
N ASP A 529 2.82 20.04 -9.87
CA ASP A 529 4.15 20.50 -10.30
C ASP A 529 5.25 20.05 -9.32
N PHE A 530 4.97 20.10 -8.01
CA PHE A 530 5.87 19.60 -6.98
C PHE A 530 6.18 18.10 -7.16
N LEU A 531 5.14 17.27 -7.32
CA LEU A 531 5.32 15.83 -7.54
C LEU A 531 6.00 15.54 -8.87
N GLU A 532 5.65 16.25 -9.94
CA GLU A 532 6.28 16.09 -11.25
C GLU A 532 7.77 16.47 -11.21
N GLN A 533 8.16 17.47 -10.42
CA GLN A 533 9.56 17.82 -10.20
C GLN A 533 10.30 16.69 -9.46
N LEU A 534 9.73 16.14 -8.38
CA LEU A 534 10.31 14.99 -7.68
C LEU A 534 10.48 13.79 -8.63
N ILE A 535 9.42 13.46 -9.38
CA ILE A 535 9.46 12.38 -10.38
C ILE A 535 10.60 12.63 -11.38
N ARG A 536 10.73 13.83 -11.93
CA ARG A 536 11.79 14.15 -12.91
C ARG A 536 13.19 14.02 -12.32
N THR A 537 13.38 14.42 -11.07
CA THR A 537 14.69 14.37 -10.40
C THR A 537 15.10 12.94 -10.08
N TYR A 538 14.18 12.09 -9.60
CA TYR A 538 14.51 10.79 -9.03
C TYR A 538 14.14 9.58 -9.91
N ARG A 539 13.55 9.78 -11.11
CA ARG A 539 13.10 8.69 -12.00
C ARG A 539 14.22 7.71 -12.35
N ASP A 540 15.40 8.22 -12.67
CA ASP A 540 16.53 7.39 -13.12
C ASP A 540 17.15 6.58 -11.96
N GLU A 541 17.03 7.07 -10.73
CA GLU A 541 17.53 6.40 -9.52
C GLU A 541 16.62 5.25 -9.08
N HIS A 542 15.32 5.32 -9.43
CA HIS A 542 14.30 4.35 -9.00
C HIS A 542 13.51 3.72 -10.17
N PRO A 543 14.16 3.04 -11.12
CA PRO A 543 13.46 2.30 -12.15
C PRO A 543 12.69 1.12 -11.56
N ARG A 544 11.55 0.76 -12.18
CA ARG A 544 10.81 -0.46 -11.85
C ARG A 544 11.70 -1.68 -12.06
N ARG A 545 11.71 -2.61 -11.09
CA ARG A 545 12.56 -3.81 -11.14
C ARG A 545 11.77 -5.09 -11.38
N SER A 546 10.54 -5.18 -10.87
CA SER A 546 9.68 -6.35 -10.98
C SER A 546 8.79 -6.30 -12.23
N GLU A 547 8.68 -7.44 -12.89
CA GLU A 547 7.85 -7.60 -14.09
C GLU A 547 6.49 -8.21 -13.68
N VAL A 548 5.40 -7.50 -14.01
CA VAL A 548 4.04 -8.00 -13.79
C VAL A 548 3.66 -8.89 -14.96
N LYS A 549 3.45 -10.18 -14.68
CA LYS A 549 3.02 -11.15 -15.70
C LYS A 549 2.11 -12.19 -15.05
N PRO A 550 0.89 -12.41 -15.58
CA PRO A 550 0.01 -13.45 -15.06
C PRO A 550 0.62 -14.83 -15.32
N PHE A 551 0.56 -15.70 -14.33
CA PHE A 551 0.98 -17.10 -14.45
C PHE A 551 0.15 -17.99 -13.54
N THR A 552 0.00 -19.27 -13.91
CA THR A 552 -0.69 -20.24 -13.05
C THR A 552 0.28 -20.71 -11.97
N PRO A 553 0.00 -20.52 -10.66
CA PRO A 553 0.82 -21.05 -9.59
C PRO A 553 1.02 -22.57 -9.75
N VAL A 554 2.24 -23.05 -9.51
CA VAL A 554 2.53 -24.48 -9.72
C VAL A 554 2.13 -25.24 -8.46
N GLN A 555 1.15 -26.14 -8.58
CA GLN A 555 0.80 -27.02 -7.46
C GLN A 555 1.79 -28.17 -7.37
N GLU A 556 2.19 -28.53 -6.14
CA GLU A 556 3.06 -29.69 -5.84
C GLU A 556 2.62 -30.98 -6.56
N ARG A 557 1.31 -31.20 -6.69
CA ARG A 557 0.78 -32.39 -7.38
C ARG A 557 1.07 -32.42 -8.87
N ASP A 558 0.98 -31.26 -9.53
CA ASP A 558 1.06 -31.17 -10.99
C ASP A 558 2.52 -31.20 -11.50
N ALA A 559 3.46 -30.81 -10.64
CA ALA A 559 4.90 -30.77 -10.92
C ALA A 559 5.66 -32.04 -10.50
N ALA A 560 4.99 -33.00 -9.84
CA ALA A 560 5.65 -34.19 -9.34
C ALA A 560 6.00 -35.16 -10.47
N ALA A 561 7.27 -35.54 -10.58
CA ALA A 561 7.69 -36.57 -11.52
C ALA A 561 6.99 -37.91 -11.20
N ARG A 562 6.39 -38.54 -12.22
CA ARG A 562 5.76 -39.87 -12.10
C ARG A 562 6.78 -40.95 -12.45
N ASP A 563 7.72 -41.16 -11.56
CA ASP A 563 8.84 -42.08 -11.71
C ASP A 563 8.66 -43.40 -10.94
N LEU A 564 7.69 -43.47 -10.02
CA LEU A 564 7.41 -44.68 -9.24
C LEU A 564 6.40 -45.57 -9.97
N VAL A 565 6.76 -46.83 -10.22
CA VAL A 565 5.85 -47.79 -10.87
C VAL A 565 4.92 -48.40 -9.83
N LEU A 566 3.62 -48.07 -9.87
CA LEU A 566 2.62 -48.72 -9.03
C LEU A 566 2.39 -50.16 -9.52
N ARG A 567 2.56 -51.14 -8.65
CA ARG A 567 2.37 -52.56 -8.96
C ARG A 567 1.21 -53.14 -8.16
N TYR A 568 0.59 -54.18 -8.72
CA TYR A 568 -0.44 -54.97 -8.06
C TYR A 568 -0.16 -56.46 -8.21
N ASP A 569 -0.09 -57.16 -7.09
CA ASP A 569 0.13 -58.60 -7.02
C ASP A 569 -1.21 -59.30 -6.73
N THR A 570 -1.74 -59.97 -7.75
CA THR A 570 -3.02 -60.70 -7.69
C THR A 570 -2.95 -61.94 -6.80
N GLU A 571 -1.78 -62.51 -6.53
CA GLU A 571 -1.66 -63.71 -5.69
C GLU A 571 -1.66 -63.34 -4.20
N SER A 572 -1.02 -62.23 -3.84
CA SER A 572 -0.89 -61.79 -2.46
C SER A 572 -1.90 -60.70 -2.05
N GLY A 573 -2.54 -60.05 -3.03
CA GLY A 573 -3.50 -58.97 -2.85
C GLY A 573 -2.88 -57.63 -2.42
N TYR A 574 -1.56 -57.48 -2.53
CA TYR A 574 -0.85 -56.25 -2.20
C TYR A 574 -0.70 -55.35 -3.42
N MET A 575 -0.82 -54.05 -3.19
CA MET A 575 -0.57 -52.99 -4.17
C MET A 575 0.40 -51.97 -3.57
N GLY A 576 1.35 -51.49 -4.38
CA GLY A 576 2.26 -50.43 -3.98
C GLY A 576 3.41 -50.23 -4.95
N TYR A 577 4.18 -49.15 -4.76
CA TYR A 577 5.38 -48.90 -5.55
C TYR A 577 6.63 -49.58 -4.97
N THR A 578 6.59 -50.05 -3.71
CA THR A 578 7.73 -50.76 -3.08
C THR A 578 7.70 -52.27 -3.29
N ILE A 579 6.63 -52.82 -3.89
CA ILE A 579 6.53 -54.26 -4.14
C ILE A 579 7.27 -54.63 -5.42
N GLU A 580 8.09 -55.68 -5.36
CA GLU A 580 8.86 -56.17 -6.51
C GLU A 580 8.07 -57.18 -7.35
N SER A 581 7.08 -57.87 -6.73
CA SER A 581 6.18 -58.82 -7.38
C SER A 581 4.93 -58.14 -7.95
N GLY A 582 4.24 -58.83 -8.87
CA GLY A 582 2.99 -58.36 -9.45
C GLY A 582 3.14 -57.56 -10.75
N ARG A 583 1.99 -57.28 -11.39
CA ARG A 583 1.93 -56.56 -12.67
C ARG A 583 2.13 -55.06 -12.45
N PRO A 584 2.91 -54.36 -13.29
CA PRO A 584 2.92 -52.90 -13.30
C PRO A 584 1.58 -52.38 -13.79
N LEU A 585 1.04 -51.36 -13.13
CA LEU A 585 -0.21 -50.70 -13.52
C LEU A 585 0.09 -49.42 -14.32
N PHE A 586 0.67 -48.42 -13.66
CA PHE A 586 1.06 -47.13 -14.24
C PHE A 586 2.06 -46.43 -13.32
N ASN A 587 2.70 -45.39 -13.82
CA ASN A 587 3.61 -44.60 -13.00
C ASN A 587 2.85 -43.56 -12.18
N VAL A 588 3.29 -43.36 -10.94
CA VAL A 588 2.75 -42.42 -9.96
C VAL A 588 3.88 -41.61 -9.35
N SER A 589 3.57 -40.42 -8.86
CA SER A 589 4.44 -39.64 -7.97
C SER A 589 4.06 -39.90 -6.50
N LEU A 590 4.88 -39.45 -5.53
CA LEU A 590 4.54 -39.54 -4.10
C LEU A 590 3.28 -38.73 -3.70
N TYR A 591 2.83 -37.79 -4.53
CA TYR A 591 1.71 -36.88 -4.26
C TYR A 591 0.45 -37.21 -5.04
N ASP A 592 0.55 -38.13 -6.00
CA ASP A 592 -0.62 -38.61 -6.71
C ASP A 592 -1.58 -39.33 -5.75
N ARG A 593 -2.84 -39.35 -6.18
CA ARG A 593 -3.90 -40.11 -5.53
C ARG A 593 -4.41 -41.15 -6.50
N VAL A 594 -4.72 -42.31 -5.99
CA VAL A 594 -5.24 -43.43 -6.77
C VAL A 594 -6.63 -43.81 -6.26
N VAL A 595 -7.55 -43.99 -7.20
CA VAL A 595 -8.88 -44.50 -6.92
C VAL A 595 -8.83 -46.01 -7.15
N ILE A 596 -9.23 -46.76 -6.13
CA ILE A 596 -9.24 -48.22 -6.17
C ILE A 596 -10.67 -48.68 -5.92
N VAL A 597 -11.18 -49.54 -6.81
CA VAL A 597 -12.48 -50.21 -6.67
C VAL A 597 -12.25 -51.71 -6.58
N ARG A 598 -12.71 -52.31 -5.48
CA ARG A 598 -12.58 -53.74 -5.18
C ARG A 598 -13.74 -54.53 -5.79
N SER A 599 -13.56 -55.83 -6.01
CA SER A 599 -14.60 -56.75 -6.52
C SER A 599 -15.90 -56.73 -5.73
N GLY A 600 -15.85 -56.47 -4.42
CA GLY A 600 -17.03 -56.32 -3.55
C GLY A 600 -17.79 -55.00 -3.69
N GLY A 601 -17.48 -54.13 -4.67
CA GLY A 601 -18.16 -52.84 -4.85
C GLY A 601 -17.78 -51.79 -3.80
N VAL A 602 -16.62 -51.96 -3.14
CA VAL A 602 -16.05 -51.00 -2.20
C VAL A 602 -14.96 -50.20 -2.90
N ALA A 603 -15.04 -48.87 -2.81
CA ALA A 603 -14.08 -47.95 -3.42
C ALA A 603 -13.37 -47.08 -2.39
N GLY A 604 -12.13 -46.71 -2.66
CA GLY A 604 -11.35 -45.81 -1.81
C GLY A 604 -10.46 -44.90 -2.65
N VAL A 605 -10.26 -43.67 -2.18
CA VAL A 605 -9.23 -42.76 -2.69
C VAL A 605 -8.04 -42.84 -1.75
N HIS A 606 -6.89 -43.23 -2.28
CA HIS A 606 -5.67 -43.44 -1.50
C HIS A 606 -4.56 -42.50 -1.98
N ASN A 607 -3.70 -42.07 -1.06
CA ASN A 607 -2.41 -41.51 -1.45
C ASN A 607 -1.57 -42.60 -2.13
N THR A 608 -0.53 -42.21 -2.84
CA THR A 608 0.44 -43.16 -3.42
C THR A 608 0.89 -44.20 -2.40
N LEU A 609 0.63 -45.47 -2.75
CA LEU A 609 0.74 -46.61 -1.86
C LEU A 609 2.18 -47.12 -1.81
N ASP A 610 2.80 -47.11 -0.64
CA ASP A 610 4.10 -47.77 -0.44
C ASP A 610 3.95 -49.29 -0.57
N LYS A 611 3.12 -49.91 0.27
CA LYS A 611 2.64 -51.29 0.21
C LYS A 611 1.40 -51.42 1.07
N MET A 612 0.26 -51.64 0.44
CA MET A 612 -1.03 -51.82 1.11
C MET A 612 -1.72 -53.08 0.63
N TYR A 613 -2.38 -53.79 1.55
CA TYR A 613 -3.29 -54.87 1.16
C TYR A 613 -4.60 -54.25 0.65
N VAL A 614 -4.98 -54.59 -0.59
CA VAL A 614 -6.15 -54.04 -1.25
C VAL A 614 -7.27 -55.07 -1.28
N ASP A 615 -7.05 -56.17 -1.99
CA ASP A 615 -7.86 -57.40 -2.03
C ASP A 615 -7.17 -58.37 -3.01
N LEU A 616 -7.66 -59.60 -3.18
CA LEU A 616 -7.19 -60.51 -4.23
C LEU A 616 -7.71 -60.10 -5.62
N ASP A 617 -8.90 -59.50 -5.68
CA ASP A 617 -9.51 -59.04 -6.93
C ASP A 617 -9.96 -57.58 -6.84
N ILE A 618 -9.57 -56.79 -7.84
CA ILE A 618 -9.97 -55.40 -8.02
C ILE A 618 -10.68 -55.24 -9.37
N LEU A 619 -11.67 -54.35 -9.40
CA LEU A 619 -12.38 -53.99 -10.62
C LEU A 619 -11.69 -52.84 -11.35
N TYR A 620 -11.09 -51.91 -10.60
CA TYR A 620 -10.50 -50.70 -11.18
C TYR A 620 -9.40 -50.11 -10.30
N CYS A 621 -8.36 -49.60 -10.94
CA CYS A 621 -7.34 -48.78 -10.33
C CYS A 621 -6.85 -47.76 -11.35
N ALA A 622 -6.93 -46.47 -11.02
CA ALA A 622 -6.39 -45.38 -11.84
C ALA A 622 -6.04 -44.17 -10.98
N MET A 623 -5.35 -43.19 -11.56
CA MET A 623 -5.16 -41.89 -10.93
C MET A 623 -6.50 -41.18 -10.70
N GLU A 624 -6.60 -40.47 -9.58
CA GLU A 624 -7.78 -39.67 -9.25
C GLU A 624 -7.92 -38.51 -10.24
N GLU A 625 -9.02 -38.53 -11.00
CA GLU A 625 -9.42 -37.44 -11.88
C GLU A 625 -10.68 -36.77 -11.34
N PRO A 626 -10.65 -35.46 -11.03
CA PRO A 626 -11.82 -34.73 -10.55
C PRO A 626 -12.97 -34.81 -11.55
N GLY A 627 -14.17 -35.11 -11.06
CA GLY A 627 -15.38 -35.18 -11.87
C GLY A 627 -15.57 -36.50 -12.64
N ARG A 628 -14.66 -37.47 -12.50
CA ARG A 628 -14.84 -38.80 -13.11
C ARG A 628 -16.09 -39.49 -12.55
N VAL A 629 -16.94 -39.96 -13.46
CA VAL A 629 -18.21 -40.63 -13.16
C VAL A 629 -18.02 -42.14 -13.25
N PHE A 630 -18.42 -42.85 -12.21
CA PHE A 630 -18.46 -44.30 -12.16
C PHE A 630 -19.90 -44.78 -12.27
N THR A 631 -20.12 -45.82 -13.08
CA THR A 631 -21.44 -46.45 -13.22
C THR A 631 -21.39 -47.87 -12.66
N VAL A 632 -22.26 -48.15 -11.69
CA VAL A 632 -22.34 -49.46 -11.02
C VAL A 632 -23.76 -50.00 -11.09
N ALA A 633 -23.89 -51.28 -11.44
CA ALA A 633 -25.14 -52.02 -11.40
C ALA A 633 -25.08 -53.05 -10.27
N TYR A 634 -26.12 -53.09 -9.44
CA TYR A 634 -26.20 -54.05 -8.33
C TYR A 634 -27.64 -54.52 -8.12
N ARG A 635 -27.80 -55.70 -7.52
CA ARG A 635 -29.08 -56.23 -7.09
C ARG A 635 -29.25 -55.96 -5.61
N ASP A 636 -30.29 -55.23 -5.25
CA ASP A 636 -30.57 -54.93 -3.84
C ASP A 636 -31.12 -56.15 -3.08
N LEU A 637 -31.24 -56.02 -1.76
CA LEU A 637 -31.75 -57.09 -0.88
C LEU A 637 -33.20 -57.50 -1.17
N GLU A 638 -33.96 -56.67 -1.89
CA GLU A 638 -35.33 -56.97 -2.32
C GLU A 638 -35.34 -57.68 -3.69
N GLY A 639 -34.17 -57.90 -4.30
CA GLY A 639 -33.98 -58.64 -5.55
C GLY A 639 -34.06 -57.77 -6.81
N TYR A 640 -34.20 -56.46 -6.69
CA TYR A 640 -34.32 -55.54 -7.82
C TYR A 640 -32.96 -55.06 -8.31
N ALA A 641 -32.82 -54.93 -9.64
CA ALA A 641 -31.65 -54.32 -10.25
C ALA A 641 -31.68 -52.78 -10.04
N CYS A 642 -30.55 -52.24 -9.60
CA CYS A 642 -30.33 -50.81 -9.36
C CYS A 642 -29.14 -50.34 -10.20
N ILE A 643 -29.24 -49.13 -10.74
CA ILE A 643 -28.16 -48.47 -11.48
C ILE A 643 -27.78 -47.19 -10.75
N LYS A 644 -26.48 -47.03 -10.48
CA LYS A 644 -25.95 -45.87 -9.79
C LYS A 644 -24.82 -45.26 -10.60
N ARG A 645 -24.98 -43.99 -10.95
CA ARG A 645 -23.94 -43.13 -11.51
C ARG A 645 -23.43 -42.20 -10.41
N CYS A 646 -22.14 -42.21 -10.10
CA CYS A 646 -21.59 -41.39 -9.02
C CYS A 646 -20.14 -40.95 -9.19
N THR A 647 -19.77 -39.83 -8.55
CA THR A 647 -18.39 -39.35 -8.48
C THR A 647 -17.76 -39.54 -7.10
N MET A 648 -16.43 -39.54 -7.05
CA MET A 648 -15.61 -39.73 -5.84
C MET A 648 -14.94 -38.44 -5.32
N ASP A 649 -15.37 -37.26 -5.78
CA ASP A 649 -14.68 -35.97 -5.55
C ASP A 649 -14.63 -35.48 -4.09
N ARG A 650 -15.51 -35.99 -3.23
CA ARG A 650 -15.63 -35.56 -1.82
C ARG A 650 -15.32 -36.67 -0.83
N CYS A 651 -14.53 -37.65 -1.26
CA CYS A 651 -14.08 -38.74 -0.42
C CYS A 651 -12.90 -38.27 0.45
N ARG A 652 -12.98 -38.56 1.76
CA ARG A 652 -11.80 -38.50 2.64
C ARG A 652 -10.80 -39.56 2.19
N ILE A 653 -9.53 -39.15 2.11
CA ILE A 653 -8.41 -39.99 1.72
C ILE A 653 -8.24 -41.15 2.71
N ASN A 654 -7.86 -42.32 2.21
CA ASN A 654 -7.66 -43.56 2.95
C ASN A 654 -8.90 -44.06 3.70
N GLN A 655 -10.09 -43.59 3.29
CA GLN A 655 -11.36 -44.12 3.76
C GLN A 655 -12.03 -44.93 2.65
N LEU A 656 -12.65 -46.03 3.04
CA LEU A 656 -13.42 -46.90 2.15
C LEU A 656 -14.89 -46.45 2.11
N TYR A 657 -15.48 -46.54 0.93
CA TYR A 657 -16.87 -46.17 0.63
C TYR A 657 -17.54 -47.31 -0.12
N GLU A 658 -18.74 -47.67 0.30
CA GLU A 658 -19.57 -48.67 -0.38
C GLU A 658 -20.25 -48.03 -1.60
N LEU A 659 -19.84 -48.43 -2.81
CA LEU A 659 -20.58 -48.07 -4.02
C LEU A 659 -21.85 -48.92 -4.13
N VAL A 660 -21.76 -50.18 -3.73
CA VAL A 660 -22.86 -51.14 -3.60
C VAL A 660 -23.30 -51.23 -2.14
N PRO A 661 -24.57 -50.96 -1.79
CA PRO A 661 -25.00 -50.88 -0.39
C PRO A 661 -25.14 -52.26 0.30
N GLY A 662 -24.49 -52.46 1.45
CA GLY A 662 -24.70 -53.63 2.31
C GLY A 662 -24.40 -54.97 1.62
N ASP A 663 -25.20 -56.01 1.89
CA ASP A 663 -25.04 -57.35 1.28
C ASP A 663 -25.66 -57.46 -0.14
N SER A 664 -25.76 -56.34 -0.86
CA SER A 664 -26.28 -56.33 -2.24
C SER A 664 -25.28 -56.98 -3.20
N GLU A 665 -25.79 -57.69 -4.21
CA GLU A 665 -24.95 -58.38 -5.19
C GLU A 665 -24.50 -57.40 -6.29
N LEU A 666 -23.20 -57.24 -6.48
CA LEU A 666 -22.67 -56.47 -7.62
C LEU A 666 -22.94 -57.23 -8.92
N LEU A 667 -23.60 -56.58 -9.87
CA LEU A 667 -23.90 -57.15 -11.18
C LEU A 667 -22.83 -56.77 -12.22
N ASP A 668 -22.48 -55.49 -12.29
CA ASP A 668 -21.44 -55.00 -13.19
C ASP A 668 -20.90 -53.61 -12.75
N PHE A 669 -19.72 -53.23 -13.24
CA PHE A 669 -19.07 -51.96 -12.95
C PHE A 669 -18.33 -51.43 -14.19
N THR A 670 -18.43 -50.12 -14.44
CA THR A 670 -17.62 -49.44 -15.45
C THR A 670 -17.17 -48.04 -14.98
N PRO A 671 -15.92 -47.64 -15.28
CA PRO A 671 -15.44 -46.27 -15.06
C PRO A 671 -15.87 -45.27 -16.14
N GLU A 672 -16.61 -45.74 -17.16
CA GLU A 672 -17.11 -44.88 -18.23
C GLU A 672 -18.30 -44.04 -17.77
N ALA A 673 -18.32 -42.77 -18.22
CA ALA A 673 -19.37 -41.82 -17.86
C ALA A 673 -20.72 -42.22 -18.47
N ASP A 674 -20.72 -42.64 -19.74
CA ASP A 674 -21.93 -42.88 -20.54
C ASP A 674 -21.93 -44.26 -21.24
N PRO A 675 -21.93 -45.37 -20.47
CA PRO A 675 -21.99 -46.71 -21.05
C PRO A 675 -23.38 -47.01 -21.64
N GLU A 676 -23.45 -47.91 -22.63
CA GLU A 676 -24.70 -48.56 -22.98
C GLU A 676 -25.05 -49.60 -21.91
N ILE A 677 -26.27 -49.56 -21.41
CA ILE A 677 -26.73 -50.43 -20.32
C ILE A 677 -27.59 -51.52 -20.92
N VAL A 678 -27.09 -52.76 -20.94
CA VAL A 678 -27.81 -53.92 -21.46
C VAL A 678 -28.47 -54.67 -20.32
N LEU A 679 -29.80 -54.59 -20.24
CA LEU A 679 -30.61 -55.38 -19.34
C LEU A 679 -30.94 -56.73 -19.95
N SER A 680 -30.69 -57.81 -19.21
CA SER A 680 -31.12 -59.17 -19.56
C SER A 680 -32.38 -59.50 -18.77
N VAL A 681 -33.49 -59.71 -19.47
CA VAL A 681 -34.82 -59.87 -18.89
C VAL A 681 -35.39 -61.24 -19.27
N LEU A 682 -36.01 -61.94 -18.31
CA LEU A 682 -36.79 -63.16 -18.54
C LEU A 682 -37.97 -62.88 -19.47
N GLY A 683 -37.99 -63.55 -20.62
CA GLY A 683 -39.07 -63.53 -21.59
C GLY A 683 -40.31 -64.33 -21.15
N ALA A 684 -41.40 -64.16 -21.88
CA ALA A 684 -42.70 -64.76 -21.57
C ALA A 684 -42.74 -66.31 -21.69
N LYS A 685 -41.71 -66.94 -22.26
CA LYS A 685 -41.53 -68.39 -22.31
C LYS A 685 -40.38 -68.79 -21.39
N ALA A 686 -40.55 -69.90 -20.67
CA ALA A 686 -39.53 -70.42 -19.75
C ALA A 686 -38.20 -70.66 -20.50
N GLY A 687 -37.16 -69.91 -20.13
CA GLY A 687 -35.79 -70.02 -20.68
C GLY A 687 -35.46 -69.08 -21.85
N GLU A 688 -36.37 -68.19 -22.27
CA GLU A 688 -36.10 -67.16 -23.27
C GLU A 688 -35.60 -65.88 -22.58
N GLU A 689 -34.44 -65.34 -22.95
CA GLU A 689 -33.91 -64.07 -22.43
C GLU A 689 -33.96 -63.00 -23.51
N THR A 690 -34.60 -61.87 -23.23
CA THR A 690 -34.61 -60.70 -24.10
C THR A 690 -33.66 -59.63 -23.58
N ARG A 691 -32.97 -58.95 -24.50
CA ARG A 691 -32.05 -57.84 -24.16
C ARG A 691 -32.70 -56.50 -24.46
N GLU A 692 -32.62 -55.59 -23.50
CA GLU A 692 -33.07 -54.21 -23.62
C GLU A 692 -31.90 -53.27 -23.37
N ILE A 693 -31.81 -52.17 -24.12
CA ILE A 693 -30.73 -51.19 -24.02
C ILE A 693 -31.30 -49.92 -23.39
N LEU A 694 -30.72 -49.52 -22.26
CA LEU A 694 -30.98 -48.22 -21.63
C LEU A 694 -29.81 -47.28 -21.85
N LYS A 695 -30.10 -45.97 -21.84
CA LYS A 695 -29.06 -44.94 -21.94
C LYS A 695 -28.61 -44.52 -20.54
N ALA A 696 -27.32 -44.26 -20.38
CA ALA A 696 -26.78 -43.74 -19.13
C ALA A 696 -27.46 -42.44 -18.68
N ASP A 697 -27.82 -41.57 -19.64
CA ASP A 697 -28.53 -40.29 -19.41
C ASP A 697 -29.89 -40.42 -18.72
N ASP A 698 -30.51 -41.60 -18.78
CA ASP A 698 -31.76 -41.87 -18.08
C ASP A 698 -31.56 -41.92 -16.54
N PHE A 699 -30.29 -42.01 -16.10
CA PHE A 699 -29.89 -42.10 -14.70
C PHE A 699 -29.09 -40.85 -14.29
N SER A 700 -29.52 -40.20 -13.20
CA SER A 700 -28.86 -38.99 -12.70
C SER A 700 -27.52 -39.30 -11.99
N ILE A 701 -26.51 -38.47 -12.21
CA ILE A 701 -25.24 -38.54 -11.48
C ILE A 701 -25.47 -38.04 -10.05
N ARG A 702 -25.16 -38.87 -9.05
CA ARG A 702 -25.34 -38.57 -7.62
C ARG A 702 -24.05 -38.74 -6.83
N SER A 703 -24.07 -38.39 -5.54
CA SER A 703 -22.95 -38.67 -4.63
C SER A 703 -22.75 -40.18 -4.45
N HIS A 704 -21.52 -40.62 -4.20
CA HIS A 704 -21.20 -42.01 -3.81
C HIS A 704 -22.01 -42.53 -2.61
N ARG A 705 -22.61 -41.67 -1.78
CA ARG A 705 -23.49 -42.07 -0.66
C ARG A 705 -24.95 -42.32 -1.04
N ALA A 706 -25.37 -41.85 -2.22
CA ALA A 706 -26.74 -42.04 -2.68
C ALA A 706 -26.97 -43.50 -3.09
N ARG A 707 -28.22 -43.96 -2.97
CA ARG A 707 -28.65 -45.23 -3.58
C ARG A 707 -28.82 -45.05 -5.08
N GLY A 708 -28.61 -46.14 -5.82
CA GLY A 708 -28.92 -46.21 -7.23
C GLY A 708 -30.42 -46.11 -7.50
N ASP A 709 -30.76 -45.73 -8.72
CA ASP A 709 -32.13 -45.74 -9.18
C ASP A 709 -32.55 -47.18 -9.45
N ARG A 710 -33.65 -47.59 -8.81
CA ARG A 710 -34.19 -48.94 -8.90
C ARG A 710 -34.96 -49.09 -10.21
N ILE A 711 -34.75 -50.20 -10.91
CA ILE A 711 -35.57 -50.61 -12.03
C ILE A 711 -36.78 -51.36 -11.45
N GLU A 712 -37.99 -50.81 -11.59
CA GLU A 712 -39.24 -51.38 -11.03
C GLU A 712 -39.72 -52.62 -11.80
N ARG A 713 -38.84 -53.60 -11.96
CA ARG A 713 -39.02 -54.83 -12.74
C ARG A 713 -38.34 -55.99 -12.05
N THR A 714 -39.10 -57.03 -11.71
CA THR A 714 -38.58 -58.25 -11.04
C THR A 714 -38.08 -59.31 -12.03
N ASP A 715 -38.30 -59.11 -13.32
CA ASP A 715 -37.93 -60.02 -14.41
C ASP A 715 -36.49 -59.80 -14.91
N VAL A 716 -35.73 -58.88 -14.31
CA VAL A 716 -34.33 -58.59 -14.65
C VAL A 716 -33.39 -59.64 -14.04
N VAL A 717 -32.71 -60.40 -14.90
CA VAL A 717 -31.77 -61.48 -14.54
C VAL A 717 -30.34 -60.97 -14.46
N GLY A 718 -29.97 -60.00 -15.29
CA GLY A 718 -28.62 -59.44 -15.29
C GLY A 718 -28.57 -58.05 -15.92
N VAL A 719 -27.52 -57.32 -15.57
CA VAL A 719 -27.19 -56.02 -16.16
C VAL A 719 -25.75 -56.11 -16.61
N LYS A 720 -25.47 -55.67 -17.84
CA LYS A 720 -24.11 -55.53 -18.35
C LYS A 720 -23.90 -54.17 -18.97
N PHE A 721 -22.74 -53.58 -18.73
CA PHE A 721 -22.32 -52.38 -19.41
C PHE A 721 -21.57 -52.76 -20.68
N VAL A 722 -21.96 -52.15 -21.79
CA VAL A 722 -21.27 -52.27 -23.08
C VAL A 722 -20.65 -50.93 -23.40
N ILE A 723 -19.36 -50.96 -23.72
CA ILE A 723 -18.62 -49.81 -24.20
C ILE A 723 -18.76 -49.84 -25.73
N GLN A 724 -19.22 -48.75 -26.33
CA GLN A 724 -19.11 -48.59 -27.77
C GLN A 724 -17.62 -48.43 -28.08
N ASP A 725 -16.99 -49.47 -28.65
CA ASP A 725 -15.67 -49.32 -29.25
C ASP A 725 -15.81 -48.39 -30.47
N ASP A 726 -15.05 -47.29 -30.49
CA ASP A 726 -14.81 -46.49 -31.70
C ASP A 726 -13.96 -47.27 -32.74
#